data_AF-A0A0W0XR61-F1
#
_entry.id   AF-A0A0W0XR61-F1
#
_cell.length_a   1.000
_cell.length_b   1.000
_cell.length_c   1.000
_cell.angle_alpha   90.00
_cell.angle_beta   90.00
_cell.angle_gamma   90.00
#
_symmetry.space_group_name_H-M   'P 1'
#
loop_
_entity.id
_entity.type
_entity.pdbx_description
1 polymer ?
#
loop_
_entity_poly.entity_id
_entity_poly.type
_entity_poly.pdbx_seq_one_letter_code
_entity_poly.pdbx_strand_id
1 'polypeptide(L)'
;MGKEFDKALNALDKIEKILSVVETITPFPPHSLDAYRLCAQSLRSQLSSLSESEPNSDVKHSLVKLKSLIKNSIVSHLDNITAPLHLTWNPSPENTLSLTELEMLAENLAAKLIDHNRTITKSLKMLRKKIAARAPQELLVEFDGIITKLEQSPASPVLPETIHCLKKKAKAYKSKPKTLAAPIEEAKEPQSPLLKTIEVLRAQLEEQLEIHTQLAKQSFLPSFSEDCLLSDWVTRYQEKTIDADKARLFITGRIQHTLEYPDYHDILISELQRTIGLLKETNQQRNELAEKILAREALVYPPELDPAVLEQLMLTAKIALKKQFETFLLTFCVIDINNKDDKDTPFFVKNLLQFTNELKQKFQKYPAIVHSGALDKLHDQLLMHLGEKKRFLLLRTALSKMEAKDISALSNELLDVALPPKIDRQMYSKAIAAYYNLTAFIDGFPIQSIKNYHVLKEINVQEHLQILSKEKMILSDIDALTEGLSEYFHLLPEVLGEHGPWKSARKLLGELETFRSEVENEAGPYGEEREKILELVSPLDRVHQLASLQEKRLDQIANRTKILIELQKQAAPLIQMLKQQFEEKKKGLRQRLNDELVDAEAALRFIQSTPELTFNEQETSEFKSAVELATKLMSTVAESKENLFKLRRETDVAINQLKSQTEQVKEKLKAHITPCFNKANALYENYPYPLLDEDNPLQFSLKKAHENLKKTLGTLDRAFAGLDTLQGSEFKEWANRWKLGETRFISAFEHYQQKILDAMEIERRLKTKTYKTSCEILAKLETEFERLTQKYIDQAIHKTSNENELAQLQQLKSLPKLPLVECKKTLMDRVDPRLHTLASMHAEFRGINQDYINENVRLSQDETYFSELKASADKHFRNNNMEKLSDGIRHKWVQFLRINVFKPLQALSFNLGNYLKSRSQELFFVTFGACRTERELAEFGHDLSSRLVSPAA
;
A
#
# COMPACT_ATOMS: atom_id res chain seq x y z
N MET A 1 3.06 14.29 52.77
CA MET A 1 1.61 14.52 52.71
C MET A 1 0.99 14.44 51.31
N GLY A 2 1.72 14.63 50.20
CA GLY A 2 1.14 14.66 48.84
C GLY A 2 0.30 13.44 48.43
N LYS A 3 0.78 12.20 48.62
CA LYS A 3 0.12 11.02 48.01
C LYS A 3 -1.31 10.71 48.48
N GLU A 4 -1.68 10.98 49.74
CA GLU A 4 -3.05 10.73 50.24
C GLU A 4 -3.98 11.89 49.88
N PHE A 5 -3.46 13.12 49.94
CA PHE A 5 -4.12 14.34 49.48
C PHE A 5 -4.45 14.27 47.99
N ASP A 6 -3.47 13.91 47.17
CA ASP A 6 -3.61 13.72 45.72
C ASP A 6 -4.61 12.59 45.41
N LYS A 7 -4.65 11.52 46.20
CA LYS A 7 -5.64 10.43 46.02
C LYS A 7 -7.06 10.89 46.33
N ALA A 8 -7.26 11.73 47.34
CA ALA A 8 -8.57 12.26 47.69
C ALA A 8 -9.06 13.26 46.65
N LEU A 9 -8.20 14.18 46.20
CA LEU A 9 -8.51 15.11 45.10
C LEU A 9 -8.81 14.37 43.79
N ASN A 10 -7.94 13.44 43.38
CA ASN A 10 -8.18 12.64 42.17
C ASN A 10 -9.50 11.85 42.24
N ALA A 11 -9.90 11.38 43.42
CA ALA A 11 -11.18 10.69 43.59
C ALA A 11 -12.37 11.65 43.50
N LEU A 12 -12.24 12.87 44.03
CA LEU A 12 -13.27 13.91 43.88
C LEU A 12 -13.40 14.34 42.42
N ASP A 13 -12.30 14.60 41.73
CA ASP A 13 -12.28 14.99 40.31
C ASP A 13 -12.91 13.90 39.43
N LYS A 14 -12.60 12.62 39.71
CA LYS A 14 -13.24 11.50 39.03
C LYS A 14 -14.75 11.46 39.29
N ILE A 15 -15.20 11.71 40.51
CA ILE A 15 -16.64 11.78 40.81
C ILE A 15 -17.29 12.95 40.06
N GLU A 16 -16.69 14.13 40.04
CA GLU A 16 -17.21 15.28 39.28
C GLU A 16 -17.29 15.00 37.78
N LYS A 17 -16.29 14.29 37.24
CA LYS A 17 -16.30 13.87 35.83
C LYS A 17 -17.43 12.89 35.53
N ILE A 18 -17.64 11.88 36.38
CA ILE A 18 -18.75 10.93 36.23
C ILE A 18 -20.09 11.67 36.35
N LEU A 19 -20.26 12.55 37.33
CA LEU A 19 -21.48 13.35 37.48
C LEU A 19 -21.74 14.23 36.25
N SER A 20 -20.71 14.84 35.68
CA SER A 20 -20.82 15.60 34.42
C SER A 20 -21.33 14.73 33.27
N VAL A 21 -20.80 13.51 33.10
CA VAL A 21 -21.28 12.55 32.10
C VAL A 21 -22.74 12.18 32.36
N VAL A 22 -23.11 11.88 33.59
CA VAL A 22 -24.50 11.56 33.96
C VAL A 22 -25.43 12.76 33.73
N GLU A 23 -24.98 13.98 34.00
CA GLU A 23 -25.72 15.21 33.74
C GLU A 23 -26.00 15.44 32.24
N THR A 24 -25.15 14.90 31.35
CA THR A 24 -25.45 14.90 29.91
C THR A 24 -26.61 13.98 29.53
N ILE A 25 -26.83 12.91 30.31
CA ILE A 25 -27.96 11.99 30.13
C ILE A 25 -29.21 12.62 30.74
N THR A 26 -29.13 13.11 31.98
CA THR A 26 -30.25 13.75 32.66
C THR A 26 -29.78 14.63 33.81
N PRO A 27 -30.51 15.68 34.18
CA PRO A 27 -30.23 16.42 35.40
C PRO A 27 -30.27 15.50 36.61
N PHE A 28 -29.19 15.49 37.39
CA PHE A 28 -29.14 14.75 38.65
C PHE A 28 -30.07 15.43 39.68
N PRO A 29 -30.73 14.69 40.58
CA PRO A 29 -31.65 15.29 41.55
C PRO A 29 -30.91 16.28 42.48
N PRO A 30 -31.40 17.52 42.68
CA PRO A 30 -30.70 18.54 43.45
C PRO A 30 -30.34 18.09 44.86
N HIS A 31 -31.28 17.42 45.54
CA HIS A 31 -31.08 16.89 46.90
C HIS A 31 -29.96 15.84 47.01
N SER A 32 -29.73 15.05 45.96
CA SER A 32 -28.66 14.04 45.92
C SER A 32 -27.29 14.68 45.62
N LEU A 33 -27.27 15.72 44.79
CA LEU A 33 -26.09 16.55 44.52
C LEU A 33 -25.69 17.41 45.73
N ASP A 34 -26.65 17.91 46.51
CA ASP A 34 -26.39 18.73 47.69
C ASP A 34 -25.70 17.90 48.78
N ALA A 35 -26.11 16.64 48.98
CA ALA A 35 -25.44 15.71 49.89
C ALA A 35 -23.98 15.44 49.45
N TYR A 36 -23.75 15.23 48.15
CA TYR A 36 -22.41 15.13 47.58
C TYR A 36 -21.60 16.41 47.81
N ARG A 37 -22.13 17.58 47.45
CA ARG A 37 -21.46 18.88 47.55
C ARG A 37 -21.08 19.22 48.98
N LEU A 38 -21.98 18.98 49.94
CA LEU A 38 -21.71 19.17 51.36
C LEU A 38 -20.59 18.24 51.85
N CYS A 39 -20.60 16.97 51.44
CA CYS A 39 -19.55 16.01 51.81
C CYS A 39 -18.21 16.33 51.14
N ALA A 40 -18.22 16.70 49.86
CA ALA A 40 -17.04 17.08 49.09
C ALA A 40 -16.43 18.39 49.60
N GLN A 41 -17.27 19.37 49.97
CA GLN A 41 -16.85 20.63 50.58
C GLN A 41 -16.29 20.40 51.99
N SER A 42 -16.93 19.56 52.80
CA SER A 42 -16.40 19.14 54.10
C SER A 42 -15.04 18.46 53.97
N LEU A 43 -14.88 17.55 52.99
CA LEU A 43 -13.61 16.88 52.69
C LEU A 43 -12.56 17.88 52.20
N ARG A 44 -12.90 18.81 51.30
CA ARG A 44 -12.00 19.87 50.82
C ARG A 44 -11.57 20.81 51.95
N SER A 45 -12.48 21.17 52.86
CA SER A 45 -12.17 21.99 54.04
C SER A 45 -11.27 21.25 55.03
N GLN A 46 -11.53 19.97 55.33
CA GLN A 46 -10.67 19.13 56.17
C GLN A 46 -9.27 18.95 55.56
N LEU A 47 -9.20 18.75 54.24
CA LEU A 47 -7.95 18.66 53.48
C LEU A 47 -7.16 19.99 53.48
N SER A 48 -7.84 21.13 53.64
CA SER A 48 -7.23 22.46 53.68
C SER A 48 -6.81 22.91 55.09
N SER A 49 -7.36 22.29 56.14
CA SER A 49 -7.10 22.64 57.56
C SER A 49 -6.11 21.70 58.27
N LEU A 50 -5.64 20.64 57.61
CA LEU A 50 -4.72 19.67 58.19
C LEU A 50 -3.34 20.30 58.46
N SER A 51 -2.98 20.44 59.74
CA SER A 51 -1.60 20.71 60.16
C SER A 51 -0.79 19.42 60.13
N GLU A 52 0.55 19.51 60.02
CA GLU A 52 1.44 18.36 59.77
C GLU A 52 1.42 17.25 60.84
N SER A 53 0.64 17.37 61.92
CA SER A 53 0.67 16.47 63.08
C SER A 53 -0.61 15.65 63.37
N GLU A 54 -1.70 15.74 62.58
CA GLU A 54 -2.95 15.01 62.86
C GLU A 54 -3.15 13.70 62.05
N PRO A 55 -3.77 12.66 62.64
CA PRO A 55 -3.91 11.34 62.03
C PRO A 55 -4.90 11.30 60.86
N ASN A 56 -4.43 10.79 59.72
CA ASN A 56 -5.10 10.76 58.40
C ASN A 56 -6.26 9.74 58.27
N SER A 57 -6.76 9.17 59.38
CA SER A 57 -7.76 8.09 59.35
C SER A 57 -9.17 8.58 58.98
N ASP A 58 -9.53 9.80 59.38
CA ASP A 58 -10.88 10.35 59.18
C ASP A 58 -11.15 10.74 57.73
N VAL A 59 -10.13 11.25 57.02
CA VAL A 59 -10.23 11.60 55.59
C VAL A 59 -10.46 10.34 54.75
N LYS A 60 -9.73 9.25 55.04
CA LYS A 60 -9.85 7.98 54.32
C LYS A 60 -11.23 7.35 54.51
N HIS A 61 -11.75 7.35 55.74
CA HIS A 61 -13.10 6.84 56.04
C HIS A 61 -14.17 7.68 55.33
N SER A 62 -14.06 9.01 55.37
CA SER A 62 -14.98 9.93 54.70
C SER A 62 -14.97 9.76 53.18
N LEU A 63 -13.80 9.52 52.58
CA LEU A 63 -13.68 9.27 51.14
C LEU A 63 -14.32 7.94 50.71
N VAL A 64 -14.17 6.87 51.51
CA VAL A 64 -14.83 5.58 51.24
C VAL A 64 -16.35 5.72 51.31
N LYS A 65 -16.85 6.42 52.33
CA LYS A 65 -18.29 6.69 52.49
C LYS A 65 -18.84 7.52 51.33
N LEU A 66 -18.11 8.55 50.89
CA LEU A 66 -18.49 9.38 49.75
C LEU A 66 -18.55 8.58 48.44
N LYS A 67 -17.55 7.73 48.17
CA LYS A 67 -17.52 6.86 46.99
C LYS A 67 -18.72 5.93 46.93
N SER A 68 -19.06 5.30 48.07
CA SER A 68 -20.21 4.40 48.15
C SER A 68 -21.53 5.13 47.94
N LEU A 69 -21.71 6.29 48.58
CA LEU A 69 -22.94 7.09 48.48
C LEU A 69 -23.19 7.55 47.04
N ILE A 70 -22.17 8.06 46.37
CA ILE A 70 -22.27 8.58 44.99
C ILE A 70 -22.49 7.46 44.00
N LYS A 71 -21.76 6.36 44.15
CA LYS A 71 -21.95 5.17 43.31
C LYS A 71 -23.40 4.68 43.37
N ASN A 72 -23.94 4.49 44.57
CA ASN A 72 -25.31 4.02 44.74
C ASN A 72 -26.33 5.02 44.19
N SER A 73 -26.07 6.32 44.36
CA SER A 73 -26.93 7.38 43.83
C SER A 73 -26.93 7.40 42.30
N ILE A 74 -25.76 7.28 41.66
CA ILE A 74 -25.63 7.26 40.20
C ILE A 74 -26.29 6.00 39.62
N VAL A 75 -26.02 4.84 40.21
CA VAL A 75 -26.59 3.57 39.73
C VAL A 75 -28.11 3.61 39.81
N SER A 76 -28.66 3.98 40.98
CA SER A 76 -30.11 4.10 41.16
C SER A 76 -30.73 5.13 40.21
N HIS A 77 -30.06 6.25 39.97
CA HIS A 77 -30.55 7.28 39.07
C HIS A 77 -30.61 6.79 37.62
N LEU A 78 -29.55 6.16 37.13
CA LEU A 78 -29.46 5.61 35.78
C LEU A 78 -30.38 4.41 35.57
N ASP A 79 -30.58 3.55 36.57
CA ASP A 79 -31.56 2.46 36.53
C ASP A 79 -33.00 2.99 36.35
N ASN A 80 -33.36 4.04 37.09
CA ASN A 80 -34.70 4.65 36.97
C ASN A 80 -34.97 5.24 35.58
N ILE A 81 -33.93 5.66 34.86
CA ILE A 81 -34.05 6.26 33.52
C ILE A 81 -34.07 5.18 32.43
N THR A 82 -33.24 4.16 32.60
CA THR A 82 -33.08 3.10 31.61
C THR A 82 -34.20 2.07 31.67
N ALA A 83 -34.83 1.88 32.84
CA ALA A 83 -35.95 0.97 33.03
C ALA A 83 -37.12 1.18 32.04
N PRO A 84 -37.70 2.40 31.88
CA PRO A 84 -38.77 2.64 30.89
C PRO A 84 -38.30 2.59 29.43
N LEU A 85 -37.00 2.61 29.17
CA LEU A 85 -36.42 2.52 27.82
C LEU A 85 -36.06 1.09 27.42
N HIS A 86 -36.15 0.12 28.33
CA HIS A 86 -35.65 -1.24 28.16
C HIS A 86 -34.16 -1.29 27.72
N LEU A 87 -33.35 -0.31 28.16
CA LEU A 87 -31.91 -0.26 27.87
C LEU A 87 -31.13 -0.94 28.99
N THR A 88 -30.39 -1.99 28.68
CA THR A 88 -29.49 -2.64 29.66
C THR A 88 -28.15 -1.91 29.72
N TRP A 89 -27.76 -1.48 30.92
CA TRP A 89 -26.46 -0.85 31.19
C TRP A 89 -25.59 -1.60 32.21
N ASN A 90 -25.99 -2.84 32.56
CA ASN A 90 -25.26 -3.86 33.34
C ASN A 90 -24.35 -3.33 34.47
N PRO A 91 -24.89 -2.64 35.50
CA PRO A 91 -24.15 -2.46 36.73
C PRO A 91 -24.03 -3.83 37.44
N SER A 92 -22.81 -4.29 37.70
CA SER A 92 -22.56 -5.53 38.45
C SER A 92 -23.35 -5.55 39.77
N PRO A 93 -24.05 -6.66 40.12
CA PRO A 93 -24.87 -6.75 41.33
C PRO A 93 -24.03 -6.75 42.63
N GLU A 94 -22.70 -6.91 42.53
CA GLU A 94 -21.80 -6.82 43.67
C GLU A 94 -21.35 -5.38 43.92
N ASN A 95 -21.30 -4.98 45.19
CA ASN A 95 -20.91 -3.63 45.67
C ASN A 95 -19.46 -3.21 45.31
N THR A 96 -18.80 -3.87 44.36
CA THR A 96 -17.38 -3.79 44.01
C THR A 96 -17.05 -2.95 42.77
N LEU A 97 -18.02 -2.42 42.00
CA LEU A 97 -17.71 -1.44 40.93
C LEU A 97 -16.81 -0.30 41.44
N SER A 98 -15.66 -0.14 40.80
CA SER A 98 -14.74 0.97 40.95
C SER A 98 -15.29 2.24 40.29
N LEU A 99 -14.77 3.41 40.67
CA LEU A 99 -15.16 4.68 40.02
C LEU A 99 -14.84 4.68 38.51
N THR A 100 -13.74 4.05 38.10
CA THR A 100 -13.33 3.97 36.69
C THR A 100 -14.31 3.11 35.87
N GLU A 101 -14.79 2.00 36.43
CA GLU A 101 -15.80 1.17 35.76
C GLU A 101 -17.15 1.90 35.68
N LEU A 102 -17.53 2.62 36.73
CA LEU A 102 -18.76 3.42 36.73
C LEU A 102 -18.71 4.54 35.67
N GLU A 103 -17.56 5.18 35.50
CA GLU A 103 -17.30 6.18 34.46
C GLU A 103 -17.51 5.58 33.06
N MET A 104 -16.85 4.45 32.76
CA MET A 104 -16.99 3.77 31.47
C MET A 104 -18.44 3.33 31.20
N LEU A 105 -19.15 2.82 32.22
CA LEU A 105 -20.55 2.41 32.06
C LEU A 105 -21.47 3.61 31.78
N ALA A 106 -21.26 4.73 32.46
CA ALA A 106 -22.02 5.97 32.21
C ALA A 106 -21.73 6.54 30.81
N GLU A 107 -20.47 6.56 30.37
CA GLU A 107 -20.07 7.00 29.03
C GLU A 107 -20.67 6.10 27.94
N ASN A 108 -20.62 4.78 28.13
CA ASN A 108 -21.22 3.82 27.21
C ASN A 108 -22.75 3.97 27.12
N LEU A 109 -23.41 4.20 28.25
CA LEU A 109 -24.85 4.46 28.27
C LEU A 109 -25.19 5.76 27.52
N ALA A 110 -24.43 6.84 27.76
CA ALA A 110 -24.60 8.10 27.04
C ALA A 110 -24.44 7.89 25.52
N ALA A 111 -23.42 7.15 25.09
CA ALA A 111 -23.19 6.84 23.68
C ALA A 111 -24.35 6.05 23.04
N LYS A 112 -24.86 5.02 23.74
CA LYS A 112 -26.02 4.23 23.30
C LYS A 112 -27.27 5.11 23.14
N LEU A 113 -27.52 6.00 24.10
CA LEU A 113 -28.64 6.94 24.05
C LEU A 113 -28.50 7.93 22.88
N ILE A 114 -27.30 8.46 22.65
CA ILE A 114 -27.01 9.34 21.51
C ILE A 114 -27.35 8.66 20.18
N ASP A 115 -26.92 7.40 19.98
CA ASP A 115 -27.16 6.70 18.72
C ASP A 115 -28.65 6.35 18.52
N HIS A 116 -29.32 5.90 19.59
CA HIS A 116 -30.76 5.65 19.60
C HIS A 116 -31.54 6.93 19.24
N ASN A 117 -31.23 8.04 19.90
CA ASN A 117 -31.86 9.33 19.69
C ASN A 117 -31.56 9.93 18.31
N ARG A 118 -30.37 9.69 17.75
CA ARG A 118 -30.02 10.08 16.39
C ARG A 118 -30.92 9.38 15.37
N THR A 119 -31.21 8.11 15.57
CA THR A 119 -32.11 7.32 14.71
C THR A 119 -33.56 7.82 14.82
N ILE A 120 -34.02 8.10 16.04
CA ILE A 120 -35.33 8.71 16.28
C ILE A 120 -35.44 10.08 15.60
N THR A 121 -34.43 10.94 15.78
CA THR A 121 -34.41 12.29 15.20
C THR A 121 -34.48 12.26 13.68
N LYS A 122 -33.72 11.36 13.02
CA LYS A 122 -33.82 11.14 11.57
C LYS A 122 -35.23 10.71 11.15
N SER A 123 -35.83 9.77 11.89
CA SER A 123 -37.19 9.29 11.63
C SER A 123 -38.23 10.41 11.77
N LEU A 124 -38.13 11.23 12.82
CA LEU A 124 -39.01 12.37 13.07
C LEU A 124 -38.82 13.48 12.03
N LYS A 125 -37.59 13.83 11.64
CA LYS A 125 -37.32 14.83 10.58
C LYS A 125 -37.92 14.42 9.24
N MET A 126 -37.77 13.15 8.86
CA MET A 126 -38.38 12.61 7.65
C MET A 126 -39.91 12.66 7.71
N LEU A 127 -40.48 12.35 8.88
CA LEU A 127 -41.92 12.34 9.08
C LEU A 127 -42.49 13.77 9.06
N ARG A 128 -41.86 14.70 9.78
CA ARG A 128 -42.14 16.14 9.76
C ARG A 128 -42.10 16.68 8.34
N LYS A 129 -41.06 16.40 7.56
CA LYS A 129 -40.93 16.82 6.15
C LYS A 129 -42.09 16.30 5.28
N LYS A 130 -42.55 15.07 5.52
CA LYS A 130 -43.67 14.45 4.77
C LYS A 130 -45.02 15.08 5.09
N ILE A 131 -45.22 15.59 6.31
CA ILE A 131 -46.49 16.18 6.76
C ILE A 131 -46.48 17.72 6.77
N ALA A 132 -45.32 18.38 6.61
CA ALA A 132 -45.12 19.83 6.73
C ALA A 132 -46.06 20.67 5.87
N ALA A 133 -46.52 20.15 4.73
CA ALA A 133 -47.43 20.85 3.83
C ALA A 133 -48.92 20.75 4.23
N ARG A 134 -49.28 19.93 5.24
CA ARG A 134 -50.68 19.54 5.53
C ARG A 134 -51.04 19.45 7.00
N ALA A 135 -50.08 19.22 7.89
CA ALA A 135 -50.32 19.16 9.32
C ALA A 135 -50.54 20.57 9.89
N PRO A 136 -51.38 20.71 10.94
CA PRO A 136 -51.52 21.97 11.67
C PRO A 136 -50.18 22.42 12.27
N GLN A 137 -49.97 23.74 12.34
CA GLN A 137 -48.70 24.32 12.78
C GLN A 137 -48.32 23.87 14.19
N GLU A 138 -49.31 23.66 15.07
CA GLU A 138 -49.13 23.16 16.43
C GLU A 138 -48.46 21.77 16.44
N LEU A 139 -48.85 20.88 15.54
CA LEU A 139 -48.23 19.56 15.42
C LEU A 139 -46.79 19.66 14.88
N LEU A 140 -46.53 20.57 13.94
CA LEU A 140 -45.17 20.80 13.44
C LEU A 140 -44.26 21.37 14.53
N VAL A 141 -44.79 22.27 15.36
CA VAL A 141 -44.11 22.81 16.55
C VAL A 141 -43.86 21.71 17.58
N GLU A 142 -44.78 20.77 17.80
CA GLU A 142 -44.53 19.60 18.67
C GLU A 142 -43.38 18.73 18.12
N PHE A 143 -43.32 18.47 16.81
CA PHE A 143 -42.20 17.75 16.18
C PHE A 143 -40.88 18.50 16.33
N ASP A 144 -40.88 19.81 16.05
CA ASP A 144 -39.69 20.64 16.14
C ASP A 144 -39.20 20.78 17.58
N GLY A 145 -40.11 20.84 18.56
CA GLY A 145 -39.77 20.85 19.98
C GLY A 145 -39.01 19.60 20.40
N ILE A 146 -39.46 18.40 19.98
CA ILE A 146 -38.78 17.15 20.31
C ILE A 146 -37.47 16.98 19.53
N ILE A 147 -37.45 17.34 18.24
CA ILE A 147 -36.22 17.31 17.43
C ILE A 147 -35.18 18.25 18.02
N THR A 148 -35.55 19.49 18.36
CA THR A 148 -34.65 20.48 18.95
C THR A 148 -34.13 20.01 20.30
N LYS A 149 -35.00 19.44 21.14
CA LYS A 149 -34.60 18.87 22.44
C LYS A 149 -33.57 17.74 22.29
N LEU A 150 -33.78 16.85 21.31
CA LEU A 150 -32.84 15.76 21.01
C LEU A 150 -31.54 16.24 20.37
N GLU A 151 -31.53 17.37 19.67
CA GLU A 151 -30.32 17.96 19.11
C GLU A 151 -29.50 18.74 20.14
N GLN A 152 -30.18 19.43 21.07
CA GLN A 152 -29.55 20.16 22.17
C GLN A 152 -29.06 19.24 23.29
N SER A 153 -29.70 18.09 23.49
CA SER A 153 -29.36 17.11 24.52
C SER A 153 -29.43 15.69 23.96
N PRO A 154 -28.43 15.27 23.17
CA PRO A 154 -28.50 14.03 22.39
C PRO A 154 -28.47 12.76 23.23
N ALA A 155 -27.92 12.81 24.44
CA ALA A 155 -27.98 11.69 25.39
C ALA A 155 -29.26 11.70 26.26
N SER A 156 -30.16 12.68 26.08
CA SER A 156 -31.35 12.79 26.93
C SER A 156 -32.38 11.71 26.60
N PRO A 157 -32.88 10.96 27.60
CA PRO A 157 -33.85 9.91 27.38
C PRO A 157 -35.16 10.48 26.82
N VAL A 158 -35.69 9.87 25.76
CA VAL A 158 -37.02 10.21 25.24
C VAL A 158 -37.92 8.99 25.34
N LEU A 159 -39.04 9.19 26.03
CA LEU A 159 -40.03 8.14 26.28
C LEU A 159 -40.62 7.62 24.96
N PRO A 160 -40.64 6.29 24.73
CA PRO A 160 -41.20 5.67 23.53
C PRO A 160 -42.64 6.09 23.23
N GLU A 161 -43.44 6.31 24.27
CA GLU A 161 -44.84 6.75 24.17
C GLU A 161 -44.96 8.12 23.50
N THR A 162 -44.02 9.02 23.77
CA THR A 162 -44.00 10.37 23.19
C THR A 162 -43.74 10.31 21.68
N ILE A 163 -42.79 9.47 21.27
CA ILE A 163 -42.46 9.23 19.86
C ILE A 163 -43.61 8.52 19.15
N HIS A 164 -44.23 7.53 19.81
CA HIS A 164 -45.37 6.81 19.27
C HIS A 164 -46.58 7.73 19.06
N CYS A 165 -46.88 8.61 20.02
CA CYS A 165 -47.95 9.60 19.93
C CYS A 165 -47.76 10.54 18.73
N LEU A 166 -46.56 11.12 18.55
CA LEU A 166 -46.25 11.96 17.38
C LEU A 166 -46.38 11.20 16.06
N LYS A 167 -45.88 9.97 15.99
CA LYS A 167 -45.99 9.13 14.80
C LYS A 167 -47.45 8.81 14.46
N LYS A 168 -48.31 8.60 15.46
CA LYS A 168 -49.74 8.36 15.31
C LYS A 168 -50.47 9.62 14.81
N LYS A 169 -50.24 10.78 15.44
CA LYS A 169 -50.82 12.08 14.99
C LYS A 169 -50.42 12.40 13.54
N ALA A 170 -49.17 12.13 13.15
CA ALA A 170 -48.67 12.38 11.79
C ALA A 170 -49.29 11.48 10.70
N LYS A 171 -49.81 10.28 11.03
CA LYS A 171 -50.42 9.39 10.04
C LYS A 171 -51.66 10.00 9.39
N ALA A 172 -52.41 10.82 10.10
CA ALA A 172 -53.63 11.48 9.60
C ALA A 172 -53.37 12.48 8.45
N TYR A 173 -52.14 12.95 8.26
CA TYR A 173 -51.81 14.05 7.33
C TYR A 173 -50.96 13.64 6.11
N LYS A 174 -50.71 12.33 5.93
CA LYS A 174 -49.85 11.82 4.84
C LYS A 174 -50.53 11.70 3.46
N SER A 175 -51.86 11.63 3.38
CA SER A 175 -52.61 11.51 2.11
C SER A 175 -53.01 12.88 1.54
N LYS A 176 -52.93 13.02 0.21
CA LYS A 176 -53.06 14.30 -0.53
C LYS A 176 -54.53 14.46 -0.92
N PRO A 177 -55.24 15.53 -0.54
CA PRO A 177 -56.52 15.85 -1.17
C PRO A 177 -56.22 16.59 -2.48
N LYS A 178 -56.80 16.13 -3.59
CA LYS A 178 -56.95 16.94 -4.81
C LYS A 178 -58.41 16.91 -5.22
N THR A 179 -58.92 18.12 -5.39
CA THR A 179 -60.30 18.59 -5.28
C THR A 179 -60.97 18.76 -6.64
N LEU A 180 -62.32 18.67 -6.64
CA LEU A 180 -63.31 19.33 -7.50
C LEU A 180 -63.27 19.13 -9.03
N ALA A 181 -64.24 18.38 -9.58
CA ALA A 181 -65.42 18.92 -10.31
C ALA A 181 -66.31 17.77 -10.84
N ALA A 182 -67.62 17.86 -10.61
CA ALA A 182 -68.70 16.94 -11.05
C ALA A 182 -68.96 17.06 -12.58
N PRO A 183 -69.67 16.14 -13.29
CA PRO A 183 -70.96 15.52 -12.89
C PRO A 183 -71.15 13.98 -13.14
N ILE A 184 -71.56 13.29 -12.06
CA ILE A 184 -72.66 12.29 -11.86
C ILE A 184 -73.06 11.39 -13.06
N GLU A 185 -73.08 10.05 -13.03
CA GLU A 185 -73.00 9.00 -11.99
C GLU A 185 -72.47 7.68 -12.60
N GLU A 186 -71.88 6.84 -11.73
CA GLU A 186 -71.53 5.40 -11.91
C GLU A 186 -70.43 5.01 -12.93
N ALA A 187 -69.16 5.01 -12.49
CA ALA A 187 -68.08 4.32 -13.20
C ALA A 187 -67.12 3.56 -12.27
N LYS A 188 -67.18 2.22 -12.39
CA LYS A 188 -66.17 1.17 -12.22
C LYS A 188 -64.95 1.47 -11.33
N GLU A 189 -64.91 0.78 -10.19
CA GLU A 189 -63.78 0.68 -9.28
C GLU A 189 -62.48 0.19 -9.97
N PRO A 190 -61.31 0.75 -9.62
CA PRO A 190 -60.02 0.21 -10.05
C PRO A 190 -59.66 -1.02 -9.20
N GLN A 191 -59.74 -2.21 -9.78
CA GLN A 191 -59.32 -3.45 -9.12
C GLN A 191 -57.81 -3.42 -8.81
N SER A 192 -57.48 -3.63 -7.53
CA SER A 192 -56.12 -3.86 -7.04
C SER A 192 -55.44 -5.04 -7.77
N PRO A 193 -54.18 -4.95 -8.23
CA PRO A 193 -53.47 -6.07 -8.87
C PRO A 193 -53.29 -7.28 -7.94
N LEU A 194 -53.40 -7.07 -6.62
CA LEU A 194 -53.30 -8.11 -5.59
C LEU A 194 -54.62 -8.87 -5.34
N LEU A 195 -55.75 -8.43 -5.93
CA LEU A 195 -57.04 -9.12 -5.77
C LEU A 195 -57.00 -10.56 -6.29
N LYS A 196 -56.30 -10.81 -7.41
CA LYS A 196 -56.09 -12.16 -7.93
C LYS A 196 -55.36 -13.06 -6.93
N THR A 197 -54.36 -12.53 -6.24
CA THR A 197 -53.62 -13.26 -5.20
C THR A 197 -54.50 -13.53 -3.99
N ILE A 198 -55.32 -12.56 -3.58
CA ILE A 198 -56.29 -12.73 -2.50
C ILE A 198 -57.37 -13.76 -2.88
N GLU A 199 -57.86 -13.77 -4.12
CA GLU A 199 -58.82 -14.77 -4.62
C GLU A 199 -58.24 -16.19 -4.60
N VAL A 200 -56.99 -16.37 -5.04
CA VAL A 200 -56.29 -17.66 -4.95
C VAL A 200 -56.12 -18.11 -3.50
N LEU A 201 -55.70 -17.21 -2.62
CA LEU A 201 -55.57 -17.51 -1.19
C LEU A 201 -56.93 -17.77 -0.52
N ARG A 202 -58.00 -17.11 -0.96
CA ARG A 202 -59.37 -17.39 -0.50
C ARG A 202 -59.83 -18.78 -0.93
N ALA A 203 -59.56 -19.20 -2.16
CA ALA A 203 -59.88 -20.56 -2.62
C ALA A 203 -59.11 -21.62 -1.80
N GLN A 204 -57.82 -21.38 -1.52
CA GLN A 204 -57.03 -22.25 -0.64
C GLN A 204 -57.56 -22.26 0.80
N LEU A 205 -58.02 -21.11 1.31
CA LEU A 205 -58.66 -21.03 2.62
C LEU A 205 -59.98 -21.81 2.66
N GLU A 206 -60.83 -21.68 1.64
CA GLU A 206 -62.10 -22.39 1.50
C GLU A 206 -61.87 -23.91 1.54
N GLU A 207 -60.86 -24.40 0.82
CA GLU A 207 -60.44 -25.82 0.84
C GLU A 207 -60.07 -26.27 2.27
N GLN A 208 -59.26 -25.49 2.98
CA GLN A 208 -58.88 -25.82 4.36
C GLN A 208 -60.06 -25.75 5.34
N LEU A 209 -61.03 -24.85 5.11
CA LEU A 209 -62.24 -24.74 5.92
C LEU A 209 -63.22 -25.90 5.66
N GLU A 210 -63.28 -26.41 4.43
CA GLU A 210 -64.04 -27.61 4.10
C GLU A 210 -63.46 -28.84 4.81
N ILE A 211 -62.14 -29.04 4.75
CA ILE A 211 -61.43 -30.10 5.50
C ILE A 211 -61.71 -29.95 7.00
N HIS A 212 -61.60 -28.73 7.54
CA HIS A 212 -61.91 -28.48 8.94
C HIS A 212 -63.34 -28.88 9.31
N THR A 213 -64.33 -28.57 8.46
CA THR A 213 -65.75 -28.90 8.67
C THR A 213 -66.02 -30.39 8.62
N GLN A 214 -65.35 -31.12 7.72
CA GLN A 214 -65.43 -32.59 7.66
C GLN A 214 -64.86 -33.21 8.94
N LEU A 215 -63.67 -32.79 9.36
CA LEU A 215 -63.03 -33.26 10.60
C LEU A 215 -63.86 -32.88 11.83
N ALA A 216 -64.46 -31.68 11.89
CA ALA A 216 -65.27 -31.26 13.04
C ALA A 216 -66.54 -32.11 13.26
N LYS A 217 -67.01 -32.81 12.23
CA LYS A 217 -68.16 -33.74 12.30
C LYS A 217 -67.76 -35.16 12.70
N GLN A 218 -66.46 -35.46 12.82
CA GLN A 218 -65.97 -36.77 13.21
C GLN A 218 -66.42 -37.08 14.64
N SER A 219 -67.27 -38.11 14.80
CA SER A 219 -67.72 -38.60 16.10
C SER A 219 -66.93 -39.84 16.50
N PHE A 220 -66.57 -39.93 17.79
CA PHE A 220 -65.90 -41.07 18.39
C PHE A 220 -66.80 -41.68 19.49
N LEU A 221 -66.70 -42.99 19.80
CA LEU A 221 -67.56 -43.69 20.78
C LEU A 221 -67.58 -43.07 22.21
N PRO A 222 -68.70 -43.02 22.94
CA PRO A 222 -68.75 -42.36 24.26
C PRO A 222 -67.92 -43.03 25.39
N SER A 223 -67.45 -44.26 25.21
CA SER A 223 -66.87 -45.13 26.26
C SER A 223 -65.36 -44.96 26.50
N PHE A 224 -64.76 -43.81 26.16
CA PHE A 224 -63.30 -43.62 26.21
C PHE A 224 -62.70 -43.17 27.54
N SER A 225 -63.53 -42.86 28.55
CA SER A 225 -63.03 -42.38 29.85
C SER A 225 -62.11 -43.38 30.57
N GLU A 226 -62.11 -44.65 30.13
CA GLU A 226 -61.34 -45.71 30.75
C GLU A 226 -59.97 -45.96 30.07
N ASP A 227 -59.77 -45.63 28.79
CA ASP A 227 -58.48 -45.80 28.08
C ASP A 227 -57.56 -44.56 28.26
N CYS A 228 -56.30 -44.82 28.64
CA CYS A 228 -55.35 -43.78 29.00
C CYS A 228 -54.84 -42.94 27.83
N LEU A 229 -54.94 -43.42 26.58
CA LEU A 229 -54.49 -42.69 25.39
C LEU A 229 -55.67 -41.98 24.71
N LEU A 230 -56.80 -42.68 24.54
CA LEU A 230 -57.96 -42.15 23.84
C LEU A 230 -58.53 -40.91 24.52
N SER A 231 -58.59 -40.87 25.85
CA SER A 231 -59.09 -39.71 26.59
C SER A 231 -58.28 -38.42 26.34
N ASP A 232 -56.95 -38.50 26.39
CA ASP A 232 -56.05 -37.37 26.09
C ASP A 232 -56.11 -37.00 24.60
N TRP A 233 -56.03 -37.97 23.69
CA TRP A 233 -56.04 -37.70 22.25
C TRP A 233 -57.35 -37.08 21.77
N VAL A 234 -58.50 -37.54 22.29
CA VAL A 234 -59.82 -36.94 21.99
C VAL A 234 -59.89 -35.52 22.53
N THR A 235 -59.34 -35.26 23.72
CA THR A 235 -59.28 -33.90 24.29
C THR A 235 -58.43 -32.98 23.42
N ARG A 236 -57.22 -33.40 23.02
CA ARG A 236 -56.34 -32.64 22.11
C ARG A 236 -56.98 -32.43 20.74
N TYR A 237 -57.70 -33.42 20.23
CA TYR A 237 -58.45 -33.29 18.99
C TYR A 237 -59.55 -32.21 19.09
N GLN A 238 -60.25 -32.14 20.23
CA GLN A 238 -61.24 -31.10 20.52
C GLN A 238 -60.58 -29.72 20.65
N GLU A 239 -59.46 -29.60 21.37
CA GLU A 239 -58.70 -28.35 21.50
C GLU A 239 -58.26 -27.82 20.14
N LYS A 240 -57.69 -28.69 19.29
CA LYS A 240 -57.29 -28.32 17.92
C LYS A 240 -58.48 -27.95 17.04
N THR A 241 -59.65 -28.56 17.28
CA THR A 241 -60.90 -28.15 16.63
C THR A 241 -61.29 -26.74 17.03
N ILE A 242 -61.20 -26.41 18.33
CA ILE A 242 -61.45 -25.06 18.87
C ILE A 242 -60.45 -24.04 18.31
N ASP A 243 -59.17 -24.39 18.19
CA ASP A 243 -58.15 -23.49 17.64
C ASP A 243 -58.37 -23.22 16.15
N ALA A 244 -58.74 -24.24 15.38
CA ALA A 244 -59.14 -24.06 13.98
C ALA A 244 -60.43 -23.22 13.85
N ASP A 245 -61.39 -23.38 14.76
CA ASP A 245 -62.59 -22.54 14.84
C ASP A 245 -62.25 -21.07 15.11
N LYS A 246 -61.33 -20.80 16.04
CA LYS A 246 -60.83 -19.45 16.32
C LYS A 246 -60.12 -18.86 15.10
N ALA A 247 -59.28 -19.64 14.43
CA ALA A 247 -58.58 -19.22 13.22
C ALA A 247 -59.56 -18.88 12.08
N ARG A 248 -60.60 -19.72 11.89
CA ARG A 248 -61.70 -19.48 10.96
C ARG A 248 -62.43 -18.17 11.28
N LEU A 249 -62.84 -17.97 12.53
CA LEU A 249 -63.53 -16.75 12.96
C LEU A 249 -62.67 -15.50 12.74
N PHE A 250 -61.39 -15.57 13.10
CA PHE A 250 -60.44 -14.48 12.91
C PHE A 250 -60.31 -14.08 11.44
N ILE A 251 -60.02 -15.03 10.55
CA ILE A 251 -59.72 -14.70 9.15
C ILE A 251 -60.98 -14.34 8.37
N THR A 252 -62.13 -14.96 8.66
CA THR A 252 -63.41 -14.62 8.03
C THR A 252 -63.81 -13.19 8.39
N GLY A 253 -63.66 -12.79 9.66
CA GLY A 253 -63.86 -11.41 10.08
C GLY A 253 -62.87 -10.44 9.42
N ARG A 254 -61.59 -10.82 9.29
CA ARG A 254 -60.57 -9.99 8.63
C ARG A 254 -60.87 -9.77 7.14
N ILE A 255 -61.21 -10.82 6.41
CA ILE A 255 -61.60 -10.73 4.99
C ILE A 255 -62.79 -9.78 4.83
N GLN A 256 -63.85 -9.96 5.64
CA GLN A 256 -65.06 -9.15 5.57
C GLN A 256 -64.80 -7.65 5.82
N HIS A 257 -63.79 -7.32 6.63
CA HIS A 257 -63.47 -5.92 6.98
C HIS A 257 -62.38 -5.27 6.13
N THR A 258 -61.59 -6.03 5.38
CA THR A 258 -60.38 -5.50 4.69
C THR A 258 -60.39 -5.69 3.18
N LEU A 259 -61.28 -6.52 2.63
CA LEU A 259 -61.35 -6.83 1.19
C LEU A 259 -61.75 -5.63 0.32
N GLU A 260 -62.50 -4.67 0.86
CA GLU A 260 -62.94 -3.46 0.15
C GLU A 260 -61.89 -2.33 0.21
N TYR A 261 -60.76 -2.52 0.91
CA TYR A 261 -59.76 -1.49 1.15
C TYR A 261 -58.38 -1.88 0.60
N PRO A 262 -57.99 -1.38 -0.59
CA PRO A 262 -56.75 -1.77 -1.28
C PRO A 262 -55.47 -1.62 -0.46
N ASP A 263 -55.40 -0.60 0.41
CA ASP A 263 -54.23 -0.33 1.26
C ASP A 263 -53.97 -1.41 2.32
N TYR A 264 -54.95 -2.30 2.57
CA TYR A 264 -54.84 -3.40 3.51
C TYR A 264 -54.61 -4.76 2.83
N HIS A 265 -54.56 -4.80 1.50
CA HIS A 265 -54.43 -6.05 0.76
C HIS A 265 -53.12 -6.80 1.05
N ASP A 266 -51.99 -6.11 1.24
CA ASP A 266 -50.71 -6.77 1.61
C ASP A 266 -50.75 -7.37 3.02
N ILE A 267 -51.44 -6.69 3.94
CA ILE A 267 -51.65 -7.19 5.31
C ILE A 267 -52.58 -8.39 5.27
N LEU A 268 -53.68 -8.30 4.51
CA LEU A 268 -54.63 -9.38 4.32
C LEU A 268 -53.98 -10.60 3.65
N ILE A 269 -53.09 -10.41 2.67
CA ILE A 269 -52.32 -11.50 2.05
C ILE A 269 -51.44 -12.19 3.09
N SER A 270 -50.71 -11.42 3.90
CA SER A 270 -49.85 -11.97 4.95
C SER A 270 -50.66 -12.72 6.03
N GLU A 271 -51.80 -12.17 6.43
CA GLU A 271 -52.72 -12.80 7.39
C GLU A 271 -53.40 -14.04 6.81
N LEU A 272 -53.78 -14.04 5.54
CA LEU A 272 -54.32 -15.19 4.81
C LEU A 272 -53.28 -16.30 4.72
N GLN A 273 -52.06 -16.01 4.24
CA GLN A 273 -50.99 -17.00 4.15
C GLN A 273 -50.65 -17.62 5.49
N ARG A 274 -50.53 -16.79 6.54
CA ARG A 274 -50.29 -17.28 7.90
C ARG A 274 -51.45 -18.16 8.40
N THR A 275 -52.69 -17.75 8.16
CA THR A 275 -53.86 -18.50 8.64
C THR A 275 -54.08 -19.79 7.87
N ILE A 276 -53.84 -19.80 6.56
CA ILE A 276 -53.84 -21.02 5.72
C ILE A 276 -52.76 -21.99 6.19
N GLY A 277 -51.54 -21.50 6.47
CA GLY A 277 -50.47 -22.32 7.03
C GLY A 277 -50.87 -22.96 8.37
N LEU A 278 -51.42 -22.14 9.28
CA LEU A 278 -51.93 -22.60 10.57
C LEU A 278 -53.06 -23.63 10.43
N LEU A 279 -54.05 -23.37 9.57
CA LEU A 279 -55.18 -24.27 9.34
C LEU A 279 -54.72 -25.58 8.70
N LYS A 280 -53.79 -25.53 7.75
CA LYS A 280 -53.22 -26.73 7.11
C LYS A 280 -52.49 -27.60 8.14
N GLU A 281 -51.62 -27.00 8.94
CA GLU A 281 -50.92 -27.71 10.03
C GLU A 281 -51.90 -28.26 11.06
N THR A 282 -52.88 -27.46 11.49
CA THR A 282 -53.87 -27.87 12.49
C THR A 282 -54.79 -28.98 11.96
N ASN A 283 -55.25 -28.90 10.71
CA ASN A 283 -56.06 -29.93 10.08
C ASN A 283 -55.25 -31.21 9.86
N GLN A 284 -53.97 -31.11 9.48
CA GLN A 284 -53.10 -32.26 9.37
C GLN A 284 -52.93 -32.95 10.74
N GLN A 285 -52.60 -32.20 11.78
CA GLN A 285 -52.48 -32.73 13.15
C GLN A 285 -53.80 -33.37 13.63
N ARG A 286 -54.95 -32.77 13.30
CA ARG A 286 -56.26 -33.34 13.59
C ARG A 286 -56.50 -34.63 12.81
N ASN A 287 -56.22 -34.66 11.51
CA ASN A 287 -56.40 -35.88 10.71
C ASN A 287 -55.52 -37.02 11.24
N GLU A 288 -54.24 -36.75 11.52
CA GLU A 288 -53.33 -37.72 12.14
C GLU A 288 -53.83 -38.20 13.51
N LEU A 289 -54.39 -37.29 14.34
CA LEU A 289 -55.00 -37.65 15.60
C LEU A 289 -56.28 -38.48 15.40
N ALA A 290 -57.14 -38.13 14.44
CA ALA A 290 -58.36 -38.89 14.14
C ALA A 290 -58.04 -40.30 13.67
N GLU A 291 -57.07 -40.46 12.75
CA GLU A 291 -56.59 -41.76 12.30
C GLU A 291 -56.03 -42.59 13.47
N LYS A 292 -55.24 -41.97 14.35
CA LYS A 292 -54.71 -42.63 15.57
C LYS A 292 -55.83 -43.04 16.53
N ILE A 293 -56.81 -42.16 16.74
CA ILE A 293 -57.97 -42.42 17.62
C ILE A 293 -58.78 -43.59 17.04
N LEU A 294 -59.14 -43.55 15.74
CA LEU A 294 -59.92 -44.60 15.08
C LEU A 294 -59.18 -45.94 15.03
N ALA A 295 -57.87 -45.93 14.73
CA ALA A 295 -57.06 -47.15 14.74
C ALA A 295 -56.97 -47.76 16.15
N ARG A 296 -56.82 -46.92 17.18
CA ARG A 296 -56.80 -47.35 18.57
C ARG A 296 -58.17 -47.83 19.05
N GLU A 297 -59.23 -47.18 18.61
CA GLU A 297 -60.62 -47.57 18.87
C GLU A 297 -60.93 -48.94 18.28
N ALA A 298 -60.58 -49.19 17.02
CA ALA A 298 -60.72 -50.51 16.39
C ALA A 298 -59.89 -51.60 17.09
N LEU A 299 -58.73 -51.24 17.67
CA LEU A 299 -57.86 -52.17 18.39
C LEU A 299 -58.40 -52.53 19.80
N VAL A 300 -58.93 -51.54 20.53
CA VAL A 300 -59.40 -51.68 21.92
C VAL A 300 -60.85 -52.18 21.96
N TYR A 301 -61.67 -51.79 20.99
CA TYR A 301 -63.07 -52.17 20.82
C TYR A 301 -63.29 -52.81 19.44
N PRO A 302 -62.81 -54.05 19.23
CA PRO A 302 -62.94 -54.75 17.96
C PRO A 302 -64.41 -54.88 17.51
N PRO A 303 -64.73 -54.54 16.24
CA PRO A 303 -66.09 -54.65 15.70
C PRO A 303 -66.56 -56.10 15.48
N GLU A 304 -65.65 -57.08 15.58
CA GLU A 304 -65.91 -58.50 15.33
C GLU A 304 -66.98 -59.10 16.27
N LEU A 305 -67.84 -59.94 15.70
CA LEU A 305 -69.00 -60.53 16.40
C LEU A 305 -68.77 -62.00 16.81
N ASP A 306 -67.76 -62.67 16.24
CA ASP A 306 -67.47 -64.09 16.47
C ASP A 306 -66.64 -64.29 17.76
N PRO A 307 -67.13 -65.07 18.74
CA PRO A 307 -66.40 -65.38 19.98
C PRO A 307 -65.00 -65.98 19.74
N ALA A 308 -64.81 -66.82 18.71
CA ALA A 308 -63.51 -67.44 18.43
C ALA A 308 -62.46 -66.42 17.97
N VAL A 309 -62.88 -65.44 17.17
CA VAL A 309 -62.02 -64.34 16.71
C VAL A 309 -61.70 -63.39 17.86
N LEU A 310 -62.69 -63.07 18.71
CA LEU A 310 -62.49 -62.24 19.90
C LEU A 310 -61.53 -62.89 20.91
N GLU A 311 -61.57 -64.23 21.07
CA GLU A 311 -60.61 -64.97 21.89
C GLU A 311 -59.18 -64.86 21.35
N GLN A 312 -59.00 -64.99 20.02
CA GLN A 312 -57.70 -64.84 19.38
C GLN A 312 -57.14 -63.41 19.51
N LEU A 313 -57.99 -62.39 19.35
CA LEU A 313 -57.61 -60.99 19.55
C LEU A 313 -57.25 -60.70 21.01
N MET A 314 -57.98 -61.26 21.96
CA MET A 314 -57.64 -61.17 23.38
C MET A 314 -56.30 -61.83 23.70
N LEU A 315 -56.02 -63.02 23.16
CA LEU A 315 -54.73 -63.67 23.34
C LEU A 315 -53.59 -62.81 22.76
N THR A 316 -53.82 -62.19 21.61
CA THR A 316 -52.87 -61.26 20.98
C THR A 316 -52.60 -60.04 21.85
N ALA A 317 -53.66 -59.42 22.41
CA ALA A 317 -53.55 -58.30 23.33
C ALA A 317 -52.79 -58.68 24.62
N LYS A 318 -53.05 -59.88 25.16
CA LYS A 318 -52.34 -60.43 26.32
C LYS A 318 -50.85 -60.63 26.04
N ILE A 319 -50.49 -61.20 24.89
CA ILE A 319 -49.09 -61.37 24.46
C ILE A 319 -48.40 -60.00 24.32
N ALA A 320 -49.10 -59.01 23.75
CA ALA A 320 -48.57 -57.66 23.61
C ALA A 320 -48.29 -56.99 24.97
N LEU A 321 -49.23 -57.07 25.92
CA LEU A 321 -48.99 -56.60 27.29
C LEU A 321 -47.81 -57.33 27.93
N LYS A 322 -47.78 -58.65 27.86
CA LYS A 322 -46.72 -59.46 28.47
C LYS A 322 -45.35 -59.04 27.93
N LYS A 323 -45.18 -58.95 26.60
CA LYS A 323 -43.92 -58.54 25.98
C LYS A 323 -43.49 -57.13 26.40
N GLN A 324 -44.42 -56.17 26.41
CA GLN A 324 -44.12 -54.80 26.81
C GLN A 324 -43.72 -54.72 28.29
N PHE A 325 -44.43 -55.45 29.13
CA PHE A 325 -44.18 -55.51 30.56
C PHE A 325 -42.82 -56.17 30.87
N GLU A 326 -42.49 -57.29 30.23
CA GLU A 326 -41.17 -57.91 30.34
C GLU A 326 -40.06 -56.94 29.90
N THR A 327 -40.25 -56.21 28.80
CA THR A 327 -39.30 -55.21 28.29
C THR A 327 -39.10 -54.05 29.27
N PHE A 328 -40.20 -53.55 29.84
CA PHE A 328 -40.17 -52.53 30.88
C PHE A 328 -39.39 -53.01 32.10
N LEU A 329 -39.68 -54.21 32.61
CA LEU A 329 -38.99 -54.78 33.78
C LEU A 329 -37.50 -55.02 33.53
N LEU A 330 -37.13 -55.52 32.35
CA LEU A 330 -35.73 -55.67 31.97
C LEU A 330 -35.01 -54.32 31.96
N THR A 331 -35.67 -53.26 31.52
CA THR A 331 -35.09 -51.92 31.49
C THR A 331 -35.00 -51.33 32.89
N PHE A 332 -36.08 -51.43 33.67
CA PHE A 332 -36.19 -50.96 35.05
C PHE A 332 -35.10 -51.56 35.93
N CYS A 333 -34.92 -52.88 35.89
CA CYS A 333 -33.95 -53.61 36.70
C CYS A 333 -32.47 -53.33 36.35
N VAL A 334 -32.21 -52.70 35.20
CA VAL A 334 -30.86 -52.31 34.76
C VAL A 334 -30.52 -50.87 35.17
N ILE A 335 -31.51 -50.05 35.53
CA ILE A 335 -31.27 -48.67 36.00
C ILE A 335 -30.48 -48.74 37.31
N ASP A 336 -29.26 -48.19 37.30
CA ASP A 336 -28.45 -48.11 38.51
C ASP A 336 -28.82 -46.87 39.32
N ILE A 337 -29.60 -47.08 40.37
CA ILE A 337 -30.04 -46.03 41.29
C ILE A 337 -29.08 -45.83 42.47
N ASN A 338 -27.94 -46.54 42.51
CA ASN A 338 -27.03 -46.50 43.65
C ASN A 338 -26.03 -45.34 43.61
N ASN A 339 -26.05 -44.52 42.54
CA ASN A 339 -25.20 -43.34 42.44
C ASN A 339 -25.72 -42.21 43.34
N LYS A 340 -25.35 -42.26 44.62
CA LYS A 340 -25.73 -41.28 45.66
C LYS A 340 -25.08 -39.91 45.50
N ASP A 341 -24.03 -39.82 44.68
CA ASP A 341 -23.31 -38.57 44.45
C ASP A 341 -23.95 -37.72 43.33
N ASP A 342 -24.84 -38.30 42.52
CA ASP A 342 -25.58 -37.56 41.51
C ASP A 342 -26.85 -36.91 42.08
N LYS A 343 -26.93 -35.59 41.98
CA LYS A 343 -28.05 -34.75 42.45
C LYS A 343 -29.38 -35.05 41.75
N ASP A 344 -29.32 -35.73 40.59
CA ASP A 344 -30.50 -36.03 39.77
C ASP A 344 -31.11 -37.40 40.08
N THR A 345 -30.35 -38.30 40.71
CA THR A 345 -30.81 -39.65 41.11
C THR A 345 -32.07 -39.61 41.98
N PRO A 346 -32.21 -38.72 42.99
CA PRO A 346 -33.42 -38.65 43.81
C PRO A 346 -34.70 -38.32 43.01
N PHE A 347 -34.58 -37.52 41.95
CA PHE A 347 -35.71 -37.20 41.06
C PHE A 347 -36.21 -38.45 40.33
N PHE A 348 -35.28 -39.24 39.76
CA PHE A 348 -35.63 -40.47 39.06
C PHE A 348 -36.20 -41.52 40.00
N VAL A 349 -35.60 -41.71 41.19
CA VAL A 349 -36.12 -42.62 42.21
C VAL A 349 -37.55 -42.24 42.60
N LYS A 350 -37.83 -40.95 42.83
CA LYS A 350 -39.18 -40.47 43.14
C LYS A 350 -40.19 -40.79 42.02
N ASN A 351 -39.82 -40.56 40.76
CA ASN A 351 -40.71 -40.83 39.62
C ASN A 351 -40.93 -42.34 39.40
N LEU A 352 -39.88 -43.16 39.56
CA LEU A 352 -39.97 -44.62 39.47
C LEU A 352 -40.84 -45.19 40.60
N LEU A 353 -40.73 -44.65 41.81
CA LEU A 353 -41.59 -45.01 42.95
C LEU A 353 -43.04 -44.63 42.70
N GLN A 354 -43.29 -43.40 42.24
CA GLN A 354 -44.63 -42.95 41.89
C GLN A 354 -45.25 -43.87 40.82
N PHE A 355 -44.53 -44.13 39.74
CA PHE A 355 -44.98 -45.02 38.67
C PHE A 355 -45.23 -46.45 39.17
N THR A 356 -44.36 -47.00 40.03
CA THR A 356 -44.54 -48.33 40.62
C THR A 356 -45.83 -48.43 41.45
N ASN A 357 -46.18 -47.36 42.18
CA ASN A 357 -47.45 -47.28 42.92
C ASN A 357 -48.66 -47.16 41.98
N GLU A 358 -48.57 -46.32 40.96
CA GLU A 358 -49.62 -46.13 39.95
C GLU A 358 -49.86 -47.42 39.14
N LEU A 359 -48.79 -48.13 38.78
CA LEU A 359 -48.83 -49.42 38.10
C LEU A 359 -49.61 -50.45 38.92
N LYS A 360 -49.32 -50.55 40.23
CA LYS A 360 -50.09 -51.41 41.13
C LYS A 360 -51.57 -51.05 41.13
N GLN A 361 -51.90 -49.77 41.30
CA GLN A 361 -53.29 -49.31 41.32
C GLN A 361 -54.00 -49.58 39.98
N LYS A 362 -53.32 -49.40 38.85
CA LYS A 362 -53.87 -49.66 37.51
C LYS A 362 -54.13 -51.15 37.29
N PHE A 363 -53.21 -52.02 37.69
CA PHE A 363 -53.39 -53.47 37.61
C PHE A 363 -54.52 -53.97 38.53
N GLN A 364 -54.70 -53.38 39.72
CA GLN A 364 -55.80 -53.71 40.64
C GLN A 364 -57.20 -53.41 40.09
N LYS A 365 -57.34 -52.47 39.14
CA LYS A 365 -58.62 -52.16 38.49
C LYS A 365 -59.14 -53.29 37.60
N TYR A 366 -58.28 -54.26 37.26
CA TYR A 366 -58.61 -55.35 36.33
C TYR A 366 -58.41 -56.75 36.94
N PRO A 367 -59.16 -57.12 37.99
CA PRO A 367 -58.99 -58.41 38.68
C PRO A 367 -59.33 -59.63 37.79
N ALA A 368 -60.03 -59.42 36.68
CA ALA A 368 -60.36 -60.48 35.73
C ALA A 368 -59.18 -60.93 34.85
N ILE A 369 -58.14 -60.10 34.73
CA ILE A 369 -56.97 -60.37 33.87
C ILE A 369 -55.63 -60.31 34.61
N VAL A 370 -55.64 -59.94 35.90
CA VAL A 370 -54.46 -59.82 36.76
C VAL A 370 -54.63 -60.62 38.05
N HIS A 371 -53.65 -61.48 38.38
CA HIS A 371 -53.63 -62.22 39.63
C HIS A 371 -53.12 -61.34 40.80
N SER A 372 -53.97 -61.12 41.82
CA SER A 372 -53.70 -60.17 42.92
C SER A 372 -52.47 -60.56 43.77
N GLY A 373 -52.25 -61.85 44.04
CA GLY A 373 -51.10 -62.32 44.80
C GLY A 373 -49.75 -62.12 44.08
N ALA A 374 -49.75 -62.24 42.75
CA ALA A 374 -48.55 -62.00 41.94
C ALA A 374 -48.25 -60.50 41.83
N LEU A 375 -49.29 -59.66 41.85
CA LEU A 375 -49.17 -58.20 41.81
C LEU A 375 -48.51 -57.62 43.06
N ASP A 376 -48.83 -58.13 44.25
CA ASP A 376 -48.18 -57.70 45.49
C ASP A 376 -46.70 -58.11 45.52
N LYS A 377 -46.38 -59.31 45.05
CA LYS A 377 -45.00 -59.80 44.90
C LYS A 377 -44.18 -58.96 43.93
N LEU A 378 -44.74 -58.62 42.76
CA LEU A 378 -44.12 -57.71 41.79
C LEU A 378 -43.83 -56.34 42.42
N HIS A 379 -44.83 -55.75 43.07
CA HIS A 379 -44.69 -54.43 43.67
C HIS A 379 -43.58 -54.40 44.72
N ASP A 380 -43.53 -55.42 45.59
CA ASP A 380 -42.50 -55.52 46.61
C ASP A 380 -41.10 -55.73 46.00
N GLN A 381 -40.98 -56.48 44.89
CA GLN A 381 -39.72 -56.64 44.15
C GLN A 381 -39.24 -55.33 43.50
N LEU A 382 -40.16 -54.54 42.91
CA LEU A 382 -39.84 -53.23 42.33
C LEU A 382 -39.40 -52.23 43.41
N LEU A 383 -40.06 -52.22 44.57
CA LEU A 383 -39.65 -51.39 45.71
C LEU A 383 -38.29 -51.82 46.29
N MET A 384 -38.01 -53.13 46.33
CA MET A 384 -36.70 -53.62 46.74
C MET A 384 -35.61 -53.16 45.77
N HIS A 385 -35.84 -53.22 44.45
CA HIS A 385 -34.93 -52.66 43.46
C HIS A 385 -34.71 -51.15 43.67
N LEU A 386 -35.80 -50.43 44.00
CA LEU A 386 -35.94 -49.10 44.62
C LEU A 386 -34.94 -48.74 45.74
N GLY A 387 -34.48 -49.73 46.49
CA GLY A 387 -33.84 -49.53 47.79
C GLY A 387 -34.81 -49.15 48.92
N GLU A 388 -36.13 -49.17 48.66
CA GLU A 388 -37.17 -48.88 49.65
C GLU A 388 -37.46 -50.13 50.49
N LYS A 389 -37.27 -50.04 51.81
CA LYS A 389 -37.46 -51.17 52.72
C LYS A 389 -38.90 -51.21 53.25
N LYS A 390 -39.59 -52.34 53.11
CA LYS A 390 -40.70 -52.69 54.03
C LYS A 390 -40.14 -53.24 55.35
N ARG A 391 -40.52 -52.58 56.46
CA ARG A 391 -40.57 -53.04 57.86
C ARG A 391 -39.67 -54.25 58.28
N PHE A 392 -38.56 -53.91 58.93
CA PHE A 392 -37.92 -54.55 60.11
C PHE A 392 -37.58 -56.05 60.22
N LEU A 393 -37.93 -56.98 59.31
CA LEU A 393 -37.65 -58.42 59.54
C LEU A 393 -36.85 -59.21 58.48
N LEU A 394 -36.37 -58.61 57.39
CA LEU A 394 -35.48 -59.29 56.44
C LEU A 394 -34.06 -58.74 56.51
N LEU A 395 -33.30 -59.20 57.51
CA LEU A 395 -31.85 -59.05 57.56
C LEU A 395 -31.22 -60.01 56.53
N ARG A 396 -30.40 -59.46 55.63
CA ARG A 396 -29.53 -60.19 54.68
C ARG A 396 -30.25 -61.05 53.64
N THR A 397 -30.79 -60.41 52.61
CA THR A 397 -30.77 -60.97 51.26
C THR A 397 -30.12 -59.93 50.35
N ALA A 398 -29.08 -60.34 49.62
CA ALA A 398 -28.47 -59.50 48.59
C ALA A 398 -29.57 -59.10 47.60
N LEU A 399 -29.57 -57.85 47.12
CA LEU A 399 -30.40 -57.43 45.99
C LEU A 399 -30.01 -58.27 44.77
N SER A 400 -30.63 -59.43 44.56
CA SER A 400 -30.52 -60.13 43.29
C SER A 400 -31.33 -59.34 42.27
N LYS A 401 -30.67 -58.79 41.25
CA LYS A 401 -31.37 -58.25 40.07
C LYS A 401 -32.29 -59.35 39.53
N MET A 402 -33.55 -59.04 39.26
CA MET A 402 -34.44 -60.01 38.61
C MET A 402 -33.85 -60.38 37.25
N GLU A 403 -33.56 -61.66 37.03
CA GLU A 403 -33.08 -62.14 35.75
C GLU A 403 -34.25 -62.29 34.76
N ALA A 404 -33.94 -62.40 33.46
CA ALA A 404 -34.96 -62.56 32.43
C ALA A 404 -35.90 -63.77 32.69
N LYS A 405 -35.38 -64.84 33.31
CA LYS A 405 -36.16 -66.01 33.69
C LYS A 405 -37.16 -65.70 34.81
N ASP A 406 -36.76 -64.93 35.82
CA ASP A 406 -37.62 -64.51 36.93
C ASP A 406 -38.70 -63.53 36.47
N ILE A 407 -38.34 -62.62 35.56
CA ILE A 407 -39.26 -61.66 34.92
C ILE A 407 -40.33 -62.41 34.12
N SER A 408 -39.96 -63.42 33.33
CA SER A 408 -40.93 -64.18 32.54
C SER A 408 -41.82 -65.06 33.42
N ALA A 409 -41.26 -65.68 34.47
CA ALA A 409 -42.03 -66.44 35.44
C ALA A 409 -43.06 -65.57 36.18
N LEU A 410 -42.65 -64.37 36.63
CA LEU A 410 -43.54 -63.41 37.28
C LEU A 410 -44.61 -62.86 36.32
N SER A 411 -44.24 -62.61 35.06
CA SER A 411 -45.19 -62.12 34.04
C SER A 411 -46.26 -63.17 33.71
N ASN A 412 -45.89 -64.46 33.69
CA ASN A 412 -46.85 -65.57 33.59
C ASN A 412 -47.74 -65.64 34.83
N GLU A 413 -47.15 -65.64 36.03
CA GLU A 413 -47.89 -65.69 37.30
C GLU A 413 -48.90 -64.53 37.42
N LEU A 414 -48.56 -63.36 36.87
CA LEU A 414 -49.40 -62.16 36.90
C LEU A 414 -50.55 -62.17 35.89
N LEU A 415 -50.32 -62.68 34.68
CA LEU A 415 -51.24 -62.54 33.54
C LEU A 415 -51.93 -63.84 33.09
N ASP A 416 -51.53 -65.01 33.60
CA ASP A 416 -52.16 -66.32 33.33
C ASP A 416 -53.34 -66.61 34.27
N VAL A 417 -54.32 -65.72 34.29
CA VAL A 417 -55.61 -65.91 34.98
C VAL A 417 -56.50 -66.83 34.15
N ALA A 418 -57.05 -67.89 34.75
CA ALA A 418 -57.98 -68.80 34.09
C ALA A 418 -59.34 -68.11 33.86
N LEU A 419 -59.78 -68.01 32.60
CA LEU A 419 -61.09 -67.46 32.25
C LEU A 419 -62.21 -68.48 32.51
N PRO A 420 -63.40 -68.05 32.98
CA PRO A 420 -64.53 -68.95 33.22
C PRO A 420 -65.08 -69.56 31.92
N PRO A 421 -65.61 -70.80 31.92
CA PRO A 421 -65.92 -71.58 30.72
C PRO A 421 -67.16 -71.14 29.91
N LYS A 422 -67.89 -70.11 30.35
CA LYS A 422 -68.98 -69.46 29.58
C LYS A 422 -68.71 -67.98 29.49
N ILE A 423 -68.19 -67.54 28.35
CA ILE A 423 -67.74 -66.17 28.14
C ILE A 423 -68.75 -65.46 27.23
N ASP A 424 -69.28 -64.33 27.72
CA ASP A 424 -70.09 -63.41 26.92
C ASP A 424 -69.17 -62.48 26.11
N ARG A 425 -69.61 -62.05 24.93
CA ARG A 425 -68.93 -61.10 24.03
C ARG A 425 -68.38 -59.89 24.79
N GLN A 426 -69.17 -59.36 25.71
CA GLN A 426 -68.80 -58.19 26.52
C GLN A 426 -67.57 -58.43 27.40
N MET A 427 -67.30 -59.67 27.84
CA MET A 427 -66.11 -59.98 28.63
C MET A 427 -64.84 -59.98 27.78
N TYR A 428 -64.86 -60.55 26.57
CA TYR A 428 -63.68 -60.53 25.68
C TYR A 428 -63.30 -59.10 25.30
N SER A 429 -64.26 -58.26 24.91
CA SER A 429 -63.99 -56.85 24.58
C SER A 429 -63.43 -56.07 25.77
N LYS A 430 -63.96 -56.30 26.99
CA LYS A 430 -63.41 -55.68 28.22
C LYS A 430 -61.99 -56.15 28.54
N ALA A 431 -61.67 -57.43 28.32
CA ALA A 431 -60.33 -57.97 28.53
C ALA A 431 -59.32 -57.42 27.50
N ILE A 432 -59.69 -57.36 26.21
CA ILE A 432 -58.88 -56.75 25.14
C ILE A 432 -58.56 -55.30 25.48
N ALA A 433 -59.58 -54.51 25.84
CA ALA A 433 -59.41 -53.12 26.21
C ALA A 433 -58.48 -52.95 27.42
N ALA A 434 -58.68 -53.78 28.45
CA ALA A 434 -57.83 -53.76 29.65
C ALA A 434 -56.37 -54.10 29.34
N TYR A 435 -56.10 -55.14 28.55
CA TYR A 435 -54.74 -55.51 28.14
C TYR A 435 -54.04 -54.36 27.39
N TYR A 436 -54.66 -53.82 26.34
CA TYR A 436 -54.05 -52.73 25.57
C TYR A 436 -53.91 -51.42 26.34
N ASN A 437 -54.82 -51.12 27.28
CA ASN A 437 -54.73 -49.95 28.15
C ASN A 437 -53.54 -50.06 29.11
N LEU A 438 -53.32 -51.25 29.72
CA LEU A 438 -52.14 -51.51 30.53
C LEU A 438 -50.85 -51.46 29.71
N THR A 439 -50.86 -51.98 28.47
CA THR A 439 -49.70 -51.89 27.55
C THR A 439 -49.32 -50.44 27.30
N ALA A 440 -50.32 -49.60 26.96
CA ALA A 440 -50.11 -48.18 26.69
C ALA A 440 -49.63 -47.40 27.93
N PHE A 441 -50.16 -47.72 29.12
CA PHE A 441 -49.70 -47.10 30.36
C PHE A 441 -48.23 -47.42 30.66
N ILE A 442 -47.80 -48.66 30.44
CA ILE A 442 -46.39 -49.08 30.61
C ILE A 442 -45.49 -48.41 29.56
N ASP A 443 -45.92 -48.38 28.31
CA ASP A 443 -45.16 -47.77 27.21
C ASP A 443 -45.02 -46.24 27.35
N GLY A 444 -46.03 -45.57 27.91
CA GLY A 444 -46.02 -44.13 28.13
C GLY A 444 -45.00 -43.65 29.18
N PHE A 445 -44.40 -44.53 29.96
CA PHE A 445 -43.40 -44.15 30.96
C PHE A 445 -41.97 -44.14 30.36
N PRO A 446 -41.18 -43.07 30.53
CA PRO A 446 -39.90 -42.86 29.82
C PRO A 446 -38.73 -43.67 30.41
N ILE A 447 -38.92 -44.97 30.65
CA ILE A 447 -37.94 -45.84 31.33
C ILE A 447 -36.60 -45.90 30.59
N GLN A 448 -36.62 -45.89 29.27
CA GLN A 448 -35.41 -45.96 28.44
C GLN A 448 -34.62 -44.64 28.48
N SER A 449 -35.31 -43.49 28.54
CA SER A 449 -34.69 -42.18 28.69
C SER A 449 -34.02 -42.03 30.06
N ILE A 450 -34.65 -42.56 31.12
CA ILE A 450 -34.04 -42.61 32.46
C ILE A 450 -32.78 -43.48 32.45
N LYS A 451 -32.83 -44.67 31.84
CA LYS A 451 -31.66 -45.55 31.70
C LYS A 451 -30.49 -44.87 30.98
N ASN A 452 -30.77 -44.13 29.91
CA ASN A 452 -29.73 -43.50 29.08
C ASN A 452 -29.24 -42.15 29.62
N TYR A 453 -29.85 -41.63 30.71
CA TYR A 453 -29.60 -40.29 31.22
C TYR A 453 -28.12 -40.00 31.49
N HIS A 454 -27.43 -40.87 32.23
CA HIS A 454 -26.05 -40.62 32.63
C HIS A 454 -25.10 -40.57 31.42
N VAL A 455 -25.34 -41.40 30.40
CA VAL A 455 -24.57 -41.39 29.14
C VAL A 455 -24.77 -40.07 28.41
N LEU A 456 -26.02 -39.63 28.25
CA LEU A 456 -26.34 -38.37 27.56
C LEU A 456 -25.82 -37.15 28.33
N LYS A 457 -25.88 -37.17 29.67
CA LYS A 457 -25.30 -36.14 30.54
C LYS A 457 -23.79 -36.02 30.33
N GLU A 458 -23.08 -37.14 30.24
CA GLU A 458 -21.64 -37.15 29.97
C GLU A 458 -21.31 -36.63 28.57
N ILE A 459 -22.07 -37.03 27.55
CA ILE A 459 -21.94 -36.51 26.17
C ILE A 459 -22.10 -34.99 26.17
N ASN A 460 -23.14 -34.45 26.80
CA ASN A 460 -23.36 -33.01 26.87
C ASN A 460 -22.19 -32.29 27.56
N VAL A 461 -21.58 -32.87 28.60
CA VAL A 461 -20.40 -32.26 29.23
C VAL A 461 -19.21 -32.25 28.26
N GLN A 462 -18.96 -33.35 27.55
CA GLN A 462 -17.87 -33.44 26.57
C GLN A 462 -18.07 -32.48 25.40
N GLU A 463 -19.28 -32.37 24.85
CA GLU A 463 -19.61 -31.44 23.77
C GLU A 463 -19.43 -29.98 24.19
N HIS A 464 -19.78 -29.64 25.43
CA HIS A 464 -19.54 -28.29 25.95
C HIS A 464 -18.05 -27.95 26.02
N LEU A 465 -17.21 -28.88 26.52
CA LEU A 465 -15.76 -28.70 26.53
C LEU A 465 -15.20 -28.59 25.11
N GLN A 466 -15.74 -29.33 24.16
CA GLN A 466 -15.35 -29.25 22.75
C GLN A 466 -15.72 -27.88 22.14
N ILE A 467 -16.91 -27.34 22.44
CA ILE A 467 -17.34 -26.00 22.03
C ILE A 467 -16.34 -24.95 22.52
N LEU A 468 -16.05 -24.92 23.83
CA LEU A 468 -15.10 -23.97 24.42
C LEU A 468 -13.70 -24.09 23.80
N SER A 469 -13.23 -25.32 23.58
CA SER A 469 -11.92 -25.55 22.96
C SER A 469 -11.87 -25.04 21.53
N LYS A 470 -12.91 -25.26 20.72
CA LYS A 470 -12.95 -24.81 19.32
C LYS A 470 -13.06 -23.29 19.21
N GLU A 471 -13.85 -22.65 20.07
CA GLU A 471 -13.93 -21.18 20.12
C GLU A 471 -12.58 -20.56 20.48
N LYS A 472 -11.89 -21.12 21.48
CA LYS A 472 -10.54 -20.68 21.85
C LYS A 472 -9.54 -20.83 20.71
N MET A 473 -9.60 -21.93 19.95
CA MET A 473 -8.74 -22.12 18.77
C MET A 473 -9.03 -21.06 17.69
N ILE A 474 -10.30 -20.80 17.39
CA ILE A 474 -10.67 -19.75 16.40
C ILE A 474 -10.12 -18.40 16.82
N LEU A 475 -10.29 -17.99 18.09
CA LEU A 475 -9.77 -16.72 18.58
C LEU A 475 -8.24 -16.68 18.52
N SER A 476 -7.56 -17.76 18.93
CA SER A 476 -6.09 -17.86 18.84
C SER A 476 -5.58 -17.74 17.41
N ASP A 477 -6.27 -18.34 16.43
CA ASP A 477 -5.89 -18.27 15.02
C ASP A 477 -6.11 -16.86 14.45
N ILE A 478 -7.20 -16.18 14.86
CA ILE A 478 -7.43 -14.77 14.50
C ILE A 478 -6.32 -13.88 15.07
N ASP A 479 -5.95 -14.09 16.34
CA ASP A 479 -4.89 -13.32 16.99
C ASP A 479 -3.55 -13.53 16.28
N ALA A 480 -3.20 -14.76 15.90
CA ALA A 480 -1.97 -15.07 15.17
C ALA A 480 -1.92 -14.40 13.78
N LEU A 481 -3.05 -14.38 13.04
CA LEU A 481 -3.14 -13.65 11.76
C LEU A 481 -3.01 -12.14 11.95
N THR A 482 -3.66 -11.61 12.99
CA THR A 482 -3.66 -10.19 13.33
C THR A 482 -2.24 -9.74 13.69
N GLU A 483 -1.53 -10.52 14.51
CA GLU A 483 -0.14 -10.28 14.89
C GLU A 483 0.78 -10.35 13.67
N GLY A 484 0.64 -11.37 12.82
CA GLY A 484 1.45 -11.52 11.61
C GLY A 484 1.27 -10.37 10.60
N LEU A 485 0.06 -9.82 10.47
CA LEU A 485 -0.17 -8.63 9.65
C LEU A 485 0.35 -7.36 10.33
N SER A 486 0.17 -7.24 11.64
CA SER A 486 0.56 -6.07 12.45
C SER A 486 2.08 -5.88 12.56
N GLU A 487 2.84 -6.97 12.61
CA GLU A 487 4.32 -6.94 12.59
C GLU A 487 4.82 -6.12 11.40
N TYR A 488 4.29 -6.40 10.21
CA TYR A 488 4.72 -5.70 9.00
C TYR A 488 4.18 -4.27 8.89
N PHE A 489 3.07 -3.92 9.55
CA PHE A 489 2.65 -2.51 9.66
C PHE A 489 3.62 -1.68 10.52
N HIS A 490 4.23 -2.29 11.54
CA HIS A 490 5.27 -1.63 12.32
C HIS A 490 6.56 -1.43 11.52
N LEU A 491 6.90 -2.38 10.64
CA LEU A 491 8.11 -2.35 9.81
C LEU A 491 7.97 -1.47 8.56
N LEU A 492 6.78 -1.44 7.94
CA LEU A 492 6.45 -0.71 6.71
C LEU A 492 5.39 0.39 7.00
N PRO A 493 5.81 1.62 7.31
CA PRO A 493 4.89 2.73 7.52
C PRO A 493 4.11 3.10 6.24
N GLU A 494 2.88 3.59 6.44
CA GLU A 494 1.86 3.89 5.41
C GLU A 494 2.37 4.71 4.22
N VAL A 495 3.23 5.71 4.47
CA VAL A 495 3.82 6.60 3.47
C VAL A 495 4.67 5.86 2.42
N LEU A 496 5.13 4.64 2.73
CA LEU A 496 5.92 3.81 1.83
C LEU A 496 5.08 2.75 1.09
N GLY A 497 3.78 2.64 1.42
CA GLY A 497 2.89 1.56 1.01
C GLY A 497 1.55 2.01 0.42
N GLU A 498 1.42 3.25 -0.07
CA GLU A 498 0.11 3.82 -0.48
C GLU A 498 -0.61 3.04 -1.60
N HIS A 499 0.05 2.08 -2.28
CA HIS A 499 -0.56 1.21 -3.29
C HIS A 499 -0.20 -0.27 -3.10
N GLY A 500 -1.19 -1.16 -3.30
CA GLY A 500 -0.99 -2.62 -3.36
C GLY A 500 -1.25 -3.36 -2.04
N PRO A 501 -0.37 -4.30 -1.63
CA PRO A 501 -0.63 -5.29 -0.56
C PRO A 501 -0.85 -4.67 0.83
N TRP A 502 -0.29 -3.49 1.10
CA TRP A 502 -0.48 -2.79 2.39
C TRP A 502 -1.94 -2.40 2.64
N LYS A 503 -2.60 -1.81 1.64
CA LYS A 503 -4.02 -1.41 1.74
C LYS A 503 -4.93 -2.63 1.87
N SER A 504 -4.64 -3.69 1.12
CA SER A 504 -5.38 -4.96 1.21
C SER A 504 -5.21 -5.62 2.58
N ALA A 505 -3.99 -5.63 3.13
CA ALA A 505 -3.71 -6.12 4.47
C ALA A 505 -4.43 -5.31 5.56
N ARG A 506 -4.51 -3.97 5.41
CA ARG A 506 -5.20 -3.10 6.38
C ARG A 506 -6.71 -3.32 6.35
N LYS A 507 -7.27 -3.54 5.16
CA LYS A 507 -8.68 -3.93 5.01
C LYS A 507 -8.94 -5.29 5.68
N LEU A 508 -8.07 -6.27 5.43
CA LEU A 508 -8.19 -7.61 6.00
C LEU A 508 -8.05 -7.60 7.53
N LEU A 509 -7.20 -6.75 8.10
CA LEU A 509 -7.15 -6.54 9.56
C LEU A 509 -8.51 -6.06 10.11
N GLY A 510 -9.14 -5.07 9.46
CA GLY A 510 -10.48 -4.62 9.87
C GLY A 510 -11.55 -5.71 9.74
N GLU A 511 -11.44 -6.57 8.71
CA GLU A 511 -12.29 -7.75 8.55
C GLU A 511 -12.05 -8.78 9.67
N LEU A 512 -10.80 -9.04 10.06
CA LEU A 512 -10.42 -9.93 11.17
C LEU A 512 -10.90 -9.40 12.53
N GLU A 513 -10.75 -8.10 12.81
CA GLU A 513 -11.26 -7.48 14.05
C GLU A 513 -12.79 -7.54 14.15
N THR A 514 -13.47 -7.31 13.03
CA THR A 514 -14.94 -7.45 12.95
C THR A 514 -15.33 -8.91 13.20
N PHE A 515 -14.66 -9.86 12.54
CA PHE A 515 -14.91 -11.28 12.71
C PHE A 515 -14.62 -11.77 14.15
N ARG A 516 -13.55 -11.28 14.79
CA ARG A 516 -13.25 -11.53 16.21
C ARG A 516 -14.39 -11.10 17.10
N SER A 517 -14.87 -9.87 16.90
CA SER A 517 -15.98 -9.30 17.66
C SER A 517 -17.27 -10.11 17.46
N GLU A 518 -17.55 -10.59 16.24
CA GLU A 518 -18.69 -11.48 15.98
C GLU A 518 -18.59 -12.79 16.77
N VAL A 519 -17.43 -13.45 16.77
CA VAL A 519 -17.21 -14.71 17.51
C VAL A 519 -17.37 -14.50 19.01
N GLU A 520 -16.79 -13.44 19.57
CA GLU A 520 -16.90 -13.10 21.00
C GLU A 520 -18.34 -12.74 21.40
N ASN A 521 -19.06 -11.96 20.59
CA ASN A 521 -20.44 -11.56 20.86
C ASN A 521 -21.43 -12.74 20.81
N GLU A 522 -21.14 -13.79 20.05
CA GLU A 522 -21.99 -14.98 19.99
C GLU A 522 -21.80 -15.95 21.17
N ALA A 523 -20.64 -15.90 21.85
CA ALA A 523 -20.36 -16.79 22.99
C ALA A 523 -21.24 -16.45 24.22
N GLY A 524 -21.55 -15.15 24.41
CA GLY A 524 -22.40 -14.67 25.50
C GLY A 524 -23.80 -15.28 25.52
N PRO A 525 -24.60 -15.15 24.43
CA PRO A 525 -25.94 -15.73 24.34
C PRO A 525 -25.99 -17.24 24.58
N TYR A 526 -24.99 -17.99 24.09
CA TYR A 526 -24.89 -19.44 24.34
C TYR A 526 -24.70 -19.74 25.83
N GLY A 527 -23.81 -19.00 26.51
CA GLY A 527 -23.61 -19.13 27.95
C GLY A 527 -24.88 -18.84 28.74
N GLU A 528 -25.58 -17.73 28.43
CA GLU A 528 -26.82 -17.35 29.10
C GLU A 528 -27.96 -18.37 28.89
N GLU A 529 -28.13 -18.87 27.67
CA GLU A 529 -29.17 -19.86 27.34
C GLU A 529 -28.87 -21.22 27.99
N ARG A 530 -27.59 -21.60 28.06
CA ARG A 530 -27.14 -22.82 28.76
C ARG A 530 -27.43 -22.75 30.25
N GLU A 531 -27.15 -21.63 30.92
CA GLU A 531 -27.44 -21.48 32.36
C GLU A 531 -28.94 -21.56 32.63
N LYS A 532 -29.78 -20.93 31.80
CA LYS A 532 -31.25 -21.06 31.89
C LYS A 532 -31.73 -22.50 31.75
N ILE A 533 -31.14 -23.27 30.83
CA ILE A 533 -31.48 -24.68 30.67
C ILE A 533 -31.04 -25.47 31.90
N LEU A 534 -29.87 -25.20 32.48
CA LEU A 534 -29.39 -25.91 33.68
C LEU A 534 -30.29 -25.73 34.91
N GLU A 535 -31.07 -24.65 34.97
CA GLU A 535 -32.06 -24.36 36.02
C GLU A 535 -33.37 -25.18 35.89
N LEU A 536 -33.61 -25.88 34.78
CA LEU A 536 -34.85 -26.66 34.62
C LEU A 536 -34.94 -27.80 35.65
N VAL A 537 -36.14 -27.96 36.21
CA VAL A 537 -36.41 -28.94 37.29
C VAL A 537 -36.26 -30.40 36.82
N SER A 538 -36.64 -30.68 35.57
CA SER A 538 -36.60 -32.03 34.99
C SER A 538 -35.20 -32.34 34.41
N PRO A 539 -34.47 -33.33 34.93
CA PRO A 539 -33.17 -33.71 34.39
C PRO A 539 -33.23 -34.19 32.93
N LEU A 540 -34.32 -34.83 32.52
CA LEU A 540 -34.48 -35.28 31.12
C LEU A 540 -34.66 -34.10 30.16
N ASP A 541 -35.45 -33.10 30.54
CA ASP A 541 -35.65 -31.90 29.72
C ASP A 541 -34.35 -31.10 29.62
N ARG A 542 -33.58 -31.02 30.72
CA ARG A 542 -32.24 -30.42 30.71
C ARG A 542 -31.34 -31.05 29.67
N VAL A 543 -31.19 -32.37 29.70
CA VAL A 543 -30.26 -33.08 28.81
C VAL A 543 -30.68 -32.94 27.34
N HIS A 544 -31.98 -33.02 27.03
CA HIS A 544 -32.45 -32.86 25.65
C HIS A 544 -32.29 -31.43 25.13
N GLN A 545 -32.63 -30.43 25.94
CA GLN A 545 -32.49 -29.02 25.54
C GLN A 545 -31.02 -28.62 25.42
N LEU A 546 -30.15 -29.12 26.30
CA LEU A 546 -28.70 -28.92 26.18
C LEU A 546 -28.16 -29.52 24.88
N ALA A 547 -28.52 -30.77 24.56
CA ALA A 547 -28.06 -31.41 23.31
C ALA A 547 -28.47 -30.59 22.08
N SER A 548 -29.73 -30.14 22.01
CA SER A 548 -30.21 -29.30 20.90
C SER A 548 -29.49 -27.94 20.83
N LEU A 549 -29.25 -27.30 21.97
CA LEU A 549 -28.48 -26.04 22.03
C LEU A 549 -27.03 -26.25 21.56
N GLN A 550 -26.41 -27.35 21.97
CA GLN A 550 -25.02 -27.69 21.65
C GLN A 550 -24.83 -28.04 20.18
N GLU A 551 -25.74 -28.82 19.60
CA GLU A 551 -25.77 -29.12 18.16
C GLU A 551 -25.81 -27.82 17.35
N LYS A 552 -26.75 -26.93 17.67
CA LYS A 552 -26.86 -25.60 17.03
C LYS A 552 -25.58 -24.78 17.17
N ARG A 553 -24.91 -24.83 18.33
CA ARG A 553 -23.66 -24.08 18.56
C ARG A 553 -22.49 -24.69 17.78
N LEU A 554 -22.38 -26.01 17.74
CA LEU A 554 -21.36 -26.71 16.97
C LEU A 554 -21.48 -26.42 15.46
N ASP A 555 -22.69 -26.33 14.93
CA ASP A 555 -22.94 -25.93 13.54
C ASP A 555 -22.52 -24.48 13.27
N GLN A 556 -22.81 -23.56 14.20
CA GLN A 556 -22.33 -22.18 14.11
C GLN A 556 -20.80 -22.12 14.10
N ILE A 557 -20.14 -22.84 15.02
CA ILE A 557 -18.67 -22.93 15.07
C ILE A 557 -18.12 -23.49 13.76
N ALA A 558 -18.71 -24.55 13.21
CA ALA A 558 -18.27 -25.13 11.94
C ALA A 558 -18.36 -24.11 10.78
N ASN A 559 -19.42 -23.29 10.74
CA ASN A 559 -19.54 -22.21 9.76
C ASN A 559 -18.49 -21.11 9.99
N ARG A 560 -18.21 -20.73 11.24
CA ARG A 560 -17.17 -19.77 11.57
C ARG A 560 -15.77 -20.29 11.21
N THR A 561 -15.47 -21.56 11.44
CA THR A 561 -14.21 -22.19 11.00
C THR A 561 -14.03 -22.11 9.48
N LYS A 562 -15.10 -22.30 8.68
CA LYS A 562 -15.02 -22.13 7.22
C LYS A 562 -14.65 -20.71 6.82
N ILE A 563 -15.26 -19.70 7.45
CA ILE A 563 -14.94 -18.29 7.20
C ILE A 563 -13.49 -17.99 7.58
N LEU A 564 -13.02 -18.47 8.74
CA LEU A 564 -11.63 -18.31 9.18
C LEU A 564 -10.64 -18.91 8.17
N ILE A 565 -10.91 -20.09 7.62
CA ILE A 565 -10.06 -20.71 6.58
C ILE A 565 -9.95 -19.82 5.34
N GLU A 566 -11.04 -19.18 4.92
CA GLU A 566 -11.01 -18.24 3.78
C GLU A 566 -10.24 -16.95 4.11
N LEU A 567 -10.33 -16.44 5.34
CA LEU A 567 -9.52 -15.31 5.80
C LEU A 567 -8.04 -15.68 5.87
N GLN A 568 -7.70 -16.89 6.35
CA GLN A 568 -6.33 -17.41 6.36
C GLN A 568 -5.73 -17.49 4.95
N LYS A 569 -6.50 -18.00 3.97
CA LYS A 569 -6.07 -18.06 2.56
C LYS A 569 -5.77 -16.68 1.97
N GLN A 570 -6.45 -15.64 2.44
CA GLN A 570 -6.19 -14.26 2.02
C GLN A 570 -5.00 -13.63 2.76
N ALA A 571 -4.85 -13.91 4.06
CA ALA A 571 -3.82 -13.32 4.89
C ALA A 571 -2.41 -13.83 4.53
N ALA A 572 -2.24 -15.13 4.33
CA ALA A 572 -0.92 -15.74 4.05
C ALA A 572 -0.15 -15.11 2.87
N PRO A 573 -0.75 -14.95 1.66
CA PRO A 573 -0.05 -14.31 0.55
C PRO A 573 0.24 -12.82 0.81
N LEU A 574 -0.66 -12.12 1.52
CA LEU A 574 -0.44 -10.70 1.86
C LEU A 574 0.75 -10.52 2.82
N ILE A 575 0.86 -11.36 3.85
CA ILE A 575 2.02 -11.37 4.76
C ILE A 575 3.31 -11.61 3.97
N GLN A 576 3.31 -12.58 3.04
CA GLN A 576 4.48 -12.86 2.20
C GLN A 576 4.84 -11.67 1.29
N MET A 577 3.86 -11.01 0.67
CA MET A 577 4.07 -9.84 -0.17
C MET A 577 4.63 -8.66 0.64
N LEU A 578 4.11 -8.41 1.85
CA LEU A 578 4.62 -7.37 2.74
C LEU A 578 6.08 -7.65 3.14
N LYS A 579 6.40 -8.90 3.46
CA LYS A 579 7.78 -9.32 3.74
C LYS A 579 8.71 -9.08 2.55
N GLN A 580 8.29 -9.43 1.34
CA GLN A 580 9.06 -9.19 0.12
C GLN A 580 9.30 -7.69 -0.11
N GLN A 581 8.27 -6.86 0.02
CA GLN A 581 8.40 -5.41 -0.13
C GLN A 581 9.36 -4.80 0.90
N PHE A 582 9.31 -5.26 2.15
CA PHE A 582 10.25 -4.81 3.18
C PHE A 582 11.70 -5.12 2.79
N GLU A 583 11.99 -6.37 2.39
CA GLU A 583 13.34 -6.78 2.00
C GLU A 583 13.83 -6.09 0.71
N GLU A 584 12.95 -5.89 -0.28
CA GLU A 584 13.29 -5.14 -1.51
C GLU A 584 13.69 -3.69 -1.20
N LYS A 585 12.91 -3.00 -0.35
CA LYS A 585 13.23 -1.62 0.04
C LYS A 585 14.53 -1.55 0.85
N LYS A 586 14.76 -2.52 1.75
CA LYS A 586 16.00 -2.64 2.52
C LYS A 586 17.22 -2.85 1.61
N LYS A 587 17.09 -3.73 0.61
CA LYS A 587 18.10 -3.94 -0.43
C LYS A 587 18.38 -2.66 -1.21
N GLY A 588 17.34 -1.91 -1.58
CA GLY A 588 17.46 -0.62 -2.26
C GLY A 588 18.21 0.43 -1.42
N LEU A 589 17.90 0.54 -0.12
CA LEU A 589 18.63 1.43 0.80
C LEU A 589 20.12 1.05 0.89
N ARG A 590 20.41 -0.24 1.06
CA ARG A 590 21.78 -0.76 1.13
C ARG A 590 22.55 -0.47 -0.15
N GLN A 591 21.94 -0.67 -1.31
CA GLN A 591 22.59 -0.44 -2.59
C GLN A 591 22.96 1.03 -2.78
N ARG A 592 22.03 1.97 -2.50
CA ARG A 592 22.35 3.41 -2.56
C ARG A 592 23.48 3.80 -1.61
N LEU A 593 23.48 3.27 -0.37
CA LEU A 593 24.54 3.54 0.59
C LEU A 593 25.88 2.99 0.11
N ASN A 594 25.89 1.79 -0.47
CA ASN A 594 27.08 1.17 -1.01
C ASN A 594 27.67 1.96 -2.19
N ASP A 595 26.83 2.41 -3.12
CA ASP A 595 27.27 3.18 -4.29
C ASP A 595 27.98 4.48 -3.86
N GLU A 596 27.40 5.20 -2.90
CA GLU A 596 27.97 6.42 -2.34
C GLU A 596 29.21 6.15 -1.47
N LEU A 597 29.23 5.02 -0.75
CA LEU A 597 30.39 4.59 0.04
C LEU A 597 31.59 4.27 -0.85
N VAL A 598 31.39 3.55 -1.96
CA VAL A 598 32.46 3.24 -2.92
C VAL A 598 33.05 4.53 -3.50
N ASP A 599 32.19 5.50 -3.83
CA ASP A 599 32.62 6.79 -4.35
C ASP A 599 33.44 7.60 -3.34
N ALA A 600 32.95 7.67 -2.10
CA ALA A 600 33.62 8.32 -0.97
C ALA A 600 34.95 7.65 -0.59
N GLU A 601 35.02 6.32 -0.58
CA GLU A 601 36.27 5.58 -0.34
C GLU A 601 37.31 5.88 -1.41
N ALA A 602 36.91 5.96 -2.68
CA ALA A 602 37.81 6.31 -3.76
C ALA A 602 38.31 7.75 -3.64
N ALA A 603 37.45 8.69 -3.25
CA ALA A 603 37.84 10.06 -2.93
C ALA A 603 38.83 10.13 -1.77
N LEU A 604 38.60 9.38 -0.70
CA LEU A 604 39.50 9.32 0.46
C LEU A 604 40.87 8.74 0.08
N ARG A 605 40.91 7.68 -0.74
CA ARG A 605 42.18 7.13 -1.28
C ARG A 605 42.90 8.13 -2.19
N PHE A 606 42.16 8.91 -2.98
CA PHE A 606 42.72 9.96 -3.81
C PHE A 606 43.45 11.02 -2.98
N ILE A 607 42.82 11.53 -1.91
CA ILE A 607 43.46 12.48 -0.97
C ILE A 607 44.73 11.87 -0.37
N GLN A 608 44.67 10.62 0.09
CA GLN A 608 45.84 9.93 0.68
C GLN A 608 47.01 9.77 -0.30
N SER A 609 46.71 9.67 -1.60
CA SER A 609 47.73 9.57 -2.66
C SER A 609 48.17 10.91 -3.25
N THR A 610 47.54 12.02 -2.86
CA THR A 610 47.77 13.36 -3.43
C THR A 610 48.07 14.35 -2.29
N PRO A 611 49.29 14.33 -1.72
CA PRO A 611 49.64 15.17 -0.56
C PRO A 611 49.63 16.68 -0.86
N GLU A 612 49.58 17.06 -2.14
CA GLU A 612 49.47 18.44 -2.63
C GLU A 612 48.11 19.08 -2.28
N LEU A 613 47.08 18.27 -2.02
CA LEU A 613 45.79 18.72 -1.51
C LEU A 613 45.87 18.84 0.01
N THR A 614 46.04 20.05 0.53
CA THR A 614 46.13 20.31 1.97
C THR A 614 44.80 20.04 2.68
N PHE A 615 44.66 18.84 3.22
CA PHE A 615 43.63 18.49 4.21
C PHE A 615 44.24 18.54 5.61
N ASN A 616 43.53 19.16 6.56
CA ASN A 616 43.95 19.15 7.95
C ASN A 616 43.58 17.80 8.61
N GLU A 617 44.16 17.51 9.78
CA GLU A 617 43.92 16.24 10.49
C GLU A 617 42.44 16.07 10.88
N GLN A 618 41.76 17.17 11.19
CA GLN A 618 40.35 17.16 11.57
C GLN A 618 39.44 16.77 10.40
N GLU A 619 39.58 17.42 9.24
CA GLU A 619 38.85 17.11 7.99
C GLU A 619 39.08 15.64 7.58
N THR A 620 40.33 15.17 7.67
CA THR A 620 40.67 13.78 7.36
C THR A 620 40.02 12.80 8.34
N SER A 621 39.98 13.15 9.62
CA SER A 621 39.32 12.34 10.66
C SER A 621 37.80 12.33 10.49
N GLU A 622 37.18 13.47 10.17
CA GLU A 622 35.74 13.58 9.91
C GLU A 622 35.33 12.75 8.70
N PHE A 623 36.11 12.78 7.62
CA PHE A 623 35.84 11.94 6.44
C PHE A 623 35.97 10.45 6.76
N LYS A 624 37.06 10.03 7.44
CA LYS A 624 37.21 8.64 7.88
C LYS A 624 36.05 8.18 8.76
N SER A 625 35.61 9.03 9.70
CA SER A 625 34.48 8.74 10.57
C SER A 625 33.17 8.56 9.79
N ALA A 626 32.91 9.38 8.77
CA ALA A 626 31.75 9.23 7.90
C ALA A 626 31.76 7.91 7.12
N VAL A 627 32.92 7.51 6.58
CA VAL A 627 33.12 6.22 5.89
C VAL A 627 32.92 5.04 6.85
N GLU A 628 33.49 5.11 8.06
CA GLU A 628 33.32 4.08 9.11
C GLU A 628 31.86 3.95 9.54
N LEU A 629 31.16 5.07 9.74
CA LEU A 629 29.74 5.09 10.09
C LEU A 629 28.89 4.45 8.99
N ALA A 630 29.12 4.82 7.73
CA ALA A 630 28.43 4.24 6.59
C ALA A 630 28.73 2.74 6.41
N THR A 631 29.97 2.31 6.65
CA THR A 631 30.38 0.89 6.61
C THR A 631 29.68 0.08 7.70
N LYS A 632 29.58 0.61 8.92
CA LYS A 632 28.84 -0.01 10.03
C LYS A 632 27.34 -0.03 9.76
N LEU A 633 26.80 1.03 9.16
CA LEU A 633 25.39 1.10 8.81
C LEU A 633 25.03 0.11 7.70
N MET A 634 25.93 -0.13 6.75
CA MET A 634 25.81 -1.14 5.69
C MET A 634 25.55 -2.56 6.22
N SER A 635 26.29 -3.00 7.25
CA SER A 635 26.04 -4.29 7.90
C SER A 635 24.75 -4.27 8.72
N THR A 636 24.50 -3.17 9.44
CA THR A 636 23.29 -3.01 10.27
C THR A 636 22.01 -3.06 9.42
N VAL A 637 21.96 -2.38 8.27
CA VAL A 637 20.79 -2.37 7.36
C VAL A 637 20.50 -3.78 6.83
N ALA A 638 21.51 -4.61 6.59
CA ALA A 638 21.31 -5.97 6.09
C ALA A 638 20.60 -6.89 7.11
N GLU A 639 20.92 -6.75 8.39
CA GLU A 639 20.45 -7.62 9.47
C GLU A 639 19.31 -7.02 10.29
N SER A 640 19.04 -5.73 10.12
CA SER A 640 18.07 -5.00 10.92
C SER A 640 16.64 -5.49 10.72
N LYS A 641 15.95 -5.67 11.84
CA LYS A 641 14.49 -5.84 11.95
C LYS A 641 13.81 -4.56 12.46
N GLU A 642 14.47 -3.42 12.32
CA GLU A 642 13.91 -2.13 12.71
C GLU A 642 12.99 -1.56 11.63
N ASN A 643 12.22 -0.55 12.02
CA ASN A 643 11.33 0.19 11.14
C ASN A 643 12.08 0.81 9.94
N LEU A 644 11.55 0.60 8.73
CA LEU A 644 12.16 1.04 7.48
C LEU A 644 12.35 2.56 7.38
N PHE A 645 11.49 3.36 8.01
CA PHE A 645 11.62 4.82 8.06
C PHE A 645 12.85 5.26 8.86
N LYS A 646 13.13 4.59 9.99
CA LYS A 646 14.33 4.84 10.79
C LYS A 646 15.59 4.49 9.97
N LEU A 647 15.61 3.29 9.38
CA LEU A 647 16.71 2.85 8.51
C LEU A 647 16.94 3.81 7.34
N ARG A 648 15.86 4.25 6.68
CA ARG A 648 15.94 5.22 5.59
C ARG A 648 16.54 6.54 6.05
N ARG A 649 16.08 7.08 7.18
CA ARG A 649 16.58 8.35 7.73
C ARG A 649 18.08 8.26 8.06
N GLU A 650 18.50 7.20 8.74
CA GLU A 650 19.91 6.98 9.07
C GLU A 650 20.76 6.82 7.80
N THR A 651 20.25 6.07 6.82
CA THR A 651 20.92 5.89 5.51
C THR A 651 21.05 7.20 4.75
N ASP A 652 19.98 8.00 4.68
CA ASP A 652 19.98 9.29 3.98
C ASP A 652 20.93 10.29 4.67
N VAL A 653 21.01 10.28 6.01
CA VAL A 653 22.00 11.09 6.76
C VAL A 653 23.43 10.67 6.43
N ALA A 654 23.72 9.36 6.43
CA ALA A 654 25.05 8.86 6.09
C ALA A 654 25.43 9.19 4.63
N ILE A 655 24.50 9.00 3.67
CA ILE A 655 24.71 9.37 2.26
C ILE A 655 25.02 10.87 2.13
N ASN A 656 24.26 11.74 2.80
CA ASN A 656 24.48 13.17 2.73
C ASN A 656 25.84 13.58 3.35
N GLN A 657 26.27 12.91 4.43
CA GLN A 657 27.60 13.11 5.00
C GLN A 657 28.69 12.69 4.01
N LEU A 658 28.59 11.51 3.41
CA LEU A 658 29.54 11.03 2.39
C LEU A 658 29.62 12.00 1.21
N LYS A 659 28.49 12.44 0.66
CA LYS A 659 28.44 13.44 -0.43
C LYS A 659 29.09 14.75 -0.04
N SER A 660 28.79 15.26 1.16
CA SER A 660 29.39 16.48 1.65
C SER A 660 30.91 16.38 1.74
N GLN A 661 31.43 15.22 2.16
CA GLN A 661 32.88 15.00 2.24
C GLN A 661 33.51 14.88 0.85
N THR A 662 32.89 14.15 -0.08
CA THR A 662 33.35 14.07 -1.48
C THR A 662 33.34 15.43 -2.17
N GLU A 663 32.34 16.28 -1.91
CA GLU A 663 32.31 17.65 -2.45
C GLU A 663 33.41 18.54 -1.86
N GLN A 664 33.77 18.38 -0.59
CA GLN A 664 34.92 19.10 -0.04
C GLN A 664 36.23 18.75 -0.78
N VAL A 665 36.41 17.48 -1.19
CA VAL A 665 37.54 17.07 -2.03
C VAL A 665 37.52 17.78 -3.38
N LYS A 666 36.36 17.84 -4.01
CA LYS A 666 36.18 18.51 -5.30
C LYS A 666 36.51 20.00 -5.20
N GLU A 667 36.02 20.69 -4.17
CA GLU A 667 36.31 22.10 -3.93
C GLU A 667 37.79 22.35 -3.68
N LYS A 668 38.47 21.50 -2.88
CA LYS A 668 39.93 21.62 -2.67
C LYS A 668 40.70 21.36 -3.96
N LEU A 669 40.29 20.37 -4.76
CA LEU A 669 40.90 20.07 -6.06
C LEU A 669 40.74 21.23 -7.04
N LYS A 670 39.54 21.82 -7.11
CA LYS A 670 39.24 23.00 -7.92
C LYS A 670 40.08 24.20 -7.48
N ALA A 671 40.17 24.46 -6.17
CA ALA A 671 40.98 25.53 -5.61
C ALA A 671 42.49 25.34 -5.90
N HIS A 672 43.00 24.10 -5.83
CA HIS A 672 44.39 23.78 -6.14
C HIS A 672 44.74 24.03 -7.61
N ILE A 673 43.80 23.76 -8.53
CA ILE A 673 44.05 23.77 -9.97
C ILE A 673 43.73 25.12 -10.63
N THR A 674 42.80 25.89 -10.06
CA THR A 674 42.39 27.21 -10.56
C THR A 674 43.58 28.14 -10.85
N PRO A 675 44.64 28.25 -10.00
CA PRO A 675 45.80 29.08 -10.29
C PRO A 675 46.56 28.64 -11.55
N CYS A 676 46.77 27.34 -11.76
CA CYS A 676 47.45 26.81 -12.94
C CYS A 676 46.61 27.04 -14.21
N PHE A 677 45.30 26.85 -14.12
CA PHE A 677 44.37 27.11 -15.22
C PHE A 677 44.37 28.60 -15.62
N ASN A 678 44.25 29.50 -14.64
CA ASN A 678 44.29 30.94 -14.88
C ASN A 678 45.64 31.38 -15.46
N LYS A 679 46.74 30.77 -15.02
CA LYS A 679 48.07 31.01 -15.59
C LYS A 679 48.14 30.58 -17.06
N ALA A 680 47.58 29.42 -17.44
CA ALA A 680 47.53 28.97 -18.83
C ALA A 680 46.72 29.93 -19.72
N ASN A 681 45.55 30.37 -19.25
CA ASN A 681 44.74 31.37 -19.96
C ASN A 681 45.48 32.70 -20.12
N ALA A 682 46.09 33.21 -19.04
CA ALA A 682 46.88 34.44 -19.10
C ALA A 682 48.08 34.32 -20.05
N LEU A 683 48.74 33.16 -20.13
CA LEU A 683 49.82 32.92 -21.09
C LEU A 683 49.32 32.97 -22.53
N TYR A 684 48.13 32.43 -22.82
CA TYR A 684 47.54 32.52 -24.17
C TYR A 684 47.13 33.95 -24.53
N GLU A 685 46.45 34.66 -23.62
CA GLU A 685 45.96 36.03 -23.85
C GLU A 685 47.09 37.05 -24.03
N ASN A 686 48.18 36.93 -23.27
CA ASN A 686 49.31 37.88 -23.32
C ASN A 686 50.22 37.69 -24.55
N TYR A 687 50.02 36.65 -25.37
CA TYR A 687 50.84 36.36 -26.54
C TYR A 687 49.99 36.29 -27.83
N PRO A 688 49.42 37.44 -28.26
CA PRO A 688 48.57 37.50 -29.45
C PRO A 688 49.34 37.11 -30.72
N TYR A 689 48.59 36.62 -31.71
CA TYR A 689 49.16 36.29 -33.02
C TYR A 689 49.68 37.57 -33.69
N PRO A 690 50.99 37.67 -34.01
CA PRO A 690 51.55 38.88 -34.59
C PRO A 690 51.08 39.09 -36.04
N LEU A 691 51.00 40.35 -36.46
CA LEU A 691 50.79 40.69 -37.86
C LEU A 691 52.13 40.54 -38.60
N LEU A 692 52.19 39.63 -39.57
CA LEU A 692 53.38 39.34 -40.37
C LEU A 692 53.16 39.75 -41.83
N ASP A 693 54.25 40.14 -42.49
CA ASP A 693 54.28 40.38 -43.93
C ASP A 693 54.00 39.07 -44.71
N GLU A 694 53.45 39.18 -45.93
CA GLU A 694 53.14 38.04 -46.79
C GLU A 694 54.41 37.29 -47.23
N ASP A 695 55.55 38.00 -47.30
CA ASP A 695 56.85 37.42 -47.68
C ASP A 695 57.52 36.65 -46.53
N ASN A 696 56.93 36.61 -45.32
CA ASN A 696 57.49 35.89 -44.18
C ASN A 696 57.17 34.38 -44.26
N PRO A 697 58.15 33.49 -44.53
CA PRO A 697 57.87 32.06 -44.73
C PRO A 697 57.40 31.35 -43.46
N LEU A 698 57.58 31.95 -42.27
CA LEU A 698 57.11 31.36 -41.02
C LEU A 698 55.61 31.54 -40.78
N GLN A 699 54.88 32.28 -41.62
CA GLN A 699 53.45 32.55 -41.42
C GLN A 699 52.61 31.26 -41.26
N PHE A 700 52.82 30.26 -42.12
CA PHE A 700 52.09 28.99 -42.06
C PHE A 700 52.47 28.16 -40.83
N SER A 701 53.77 28.04 -40.54
CA SER A 701 54.23 27.25 -39.39
C SER A 701 53.83 27.88 -38.05
N LEU A 702 53.86 29.22 -37.95
CA LEU A 702 53.36 29.97 -36.81
C LEU A 702 51.85 29.82 -36.64
N LYS A 703 51.06 29.88 -37.73
CA LYS A 703 49.62 29.63 -37.69
C LYS A 703 49.30 28.23 -37.16
N LYS A 704 50.01 27.21 -37.64
CA LYS A 704 49.86 25.83 -37.15
C LYS A 704 50.24 25.69 -35.67
N ALA A 705 51.29 26.36 -35.22
CA ALA A 705 51.68 26.38 -33.80
C ALA A 705 50.61 27.06 -32.93
N HIS A 706 50.06 28.19 -33.38
CA HIS A 706 48.98 28.90 -32.70
C HIS A 706 47.68 28.08 -32.62
N GLU A 707 47.28 27.42 -33.71
CA GLU A 707 46.11 26.53 -33.73
C GLU A 707 46.30 25.34 -32.78
N ASN A 708 47.51 24.76 -32.71
CA ASN A 708 47.82 23.70 -31.77
C ASN A 708 47.74 24.18 -30.32
N LEU A 709 48.28 25.36 -30.02
CA LEU A 709 48.18 25.99 -28.69
C LEU A 709 46.72 26.23 -28.29
N LYS A 710 45.89 26.76 -29.20
CA LYS A 710 44.45 26.96 -28.97
C LYS A 710 43.74 25.62 -28.71
N LYS A 711 44.11 24.56 -29.43
CA LYS A 711 43.53 23.22 -29.25
C LYS A 711 43.91 22.60 -27.91
N THR A 712 45.16 22.73 -27.46
CA THR A 712 45.58 22.22 -26.15
C THR A 712 44.94 23.01 -25.01
N LEU A 713 44.82 24.33 -25.13
CA LEU A 713 44.07 25.16 -24.18
C LEU A 713 42.59 24.75 -24.10
N GLY A 714 41.90 24.60 -25.23
CA GLY A 714 40.52 24.13 -25.26
C GLY A 714 40.32 22.70 -24.74
N THR A 715 41.39 21.92 -24.59
CA THR A 715 41.34 20.61 -23.90
C THR A 715 41.47 20.78 -22.39
N LEU A 716 42.30 21.72 -21.92
CA LEU A 716 42.35 22.12 -20.51
C LEU A 716 41.05 22.77 -20.04
N ASP A 717 40.47 23.68 -20.83
CA ASP A 717 39.17 24.31 -20.51
C ASP A 717 38.07 23.27 -20.30
N ARG A 718 37.98 22.27 -21.18
CA ARG A 718 37.00 21.19 -21.06
C ARG A 718 37.26 20.30 -19.85
N ALA A 719 38.52 20.02 -19.54
CA ALA A 719 38.87 19.27 -18.34
C ALA A 719 38.52 20.05 -17.06
N PHE A 720 38.77 21.35 -17.04
CA PHE A 720 38.44 22.25 -15.93
C PHE A 720 36.92 22.36 -15.74
N ALA A 721 36.16 22.61 -16.80
CA ALA A 721 34.71 22.70 -16.76
C ALA A 721 34.04 21.38 -16.30
N GLY A 722 34.68 20.23 -16.56
CA GLY A 722 34.20 18.92 -16.13
C GLY A 722 34.37 18.62 -14.63
N LEU A 723 35.07 19.47 -13.86
CA LEU A 723 35.27 19.25 -12.42
C LEU A 723 33.96 19.23 -11.63
N ASP A 724 33.01 20.10 -11.98
CA ASP A 724 31.80 20.28 -11.19
C ASP A 724 30.91 19.02 -11.14
N THR A 725 30.97 18.20 -12.19
CA THR A 725 30.19 16.97 -12.32
C THR A 725 30.94 15.70 -11.89
N LEU A 726 32.18 15.83 -11.41
CA LEU A 726 33.02 14.66 -11.15
C LEU A 726 32.53 13.88 -9.93
N GLN A 727 32.60 12.54 -10.02
CA GLN A 727 32.41 11.64 -8.89
C GLN A 727 33.76 11.32 -8.23
N GLY A 728 33.73 10.92 -6.95
CA GLY A 728 34.92 10.60 -6.17
C GLY A 728 35.79 9.50 -6.77
N SER A 729 35.16 8.49 -7.36
CA SER A 729 35.77 7.40 -8.11
C SER A 729 36.56 7.83 -9.34
N GLU A 730 36.24 9.01 -9.89
CA GLU A 730 36.85 9.53 -11.12
C GLU A 730 38.03 10.49 -10.85
N PHE A 731 38.24 10.94 -9.60
CA PHE A 731 39.24 11.97 -9.28
C PHE A 731 40.65 11.60 -9.77
N LYS A 732 41.06 10.34 -9.57
CA LYS A 732 42.40 9.88 -9.97
C LYS A 732 42.61 9.93 -11.48
N GLU A 733 41.64 9.46 -12.25
CA GLU A 733 41.72 9.46 -13.71
C GLU A 733 41.64 10.87 -14.27
N TRP A 734 40.79 11.71 -13.69
CA TRP A 734 40.71 13.12 -14.06
C TRP A 734 42.03 13.86 -13.78
N ALA A 735 42.63 13.69 -12.60
CA ALA A 735 43.90 14.33 -12.24
C ALA A 735 45.05 13.94 -13.20
N ASN A 736 45.11 12.67 -13.60
CA ASN A 736 46.08 12.22 -14.61
C ASN A 736 45.85 12.88 -15.98
N ARG A 737 44.58 13.01 -16.40
CA ARG A 737 44.23 13.71 -17.65
C ARG A 737 44.58 15.19 -17.59
N TRP A 738 44.33 15.84 -16.45
CA TRP A 738 44.70 17.24 -16.20
C TRP A 738 46.21 17.45 -16.37
N LYS A 739 47.03 16.68 -15.65
CA LYS A 739 48.50 16.78 -15.69
C LYS A 739 49.08 16.57 -17.08
N LEU A 740 48.52 15.60 -17.84
CA LEU A 740 48.89 15.38 -19.23
C LEU A 740 48.49 16.56 -20.14
N GLY A 741 47.30 17.12 -19.92
CA GLY A 741 46.82 18.32 -20.63
C GLY A 741 47.70 19.54 -20.38
N GLU A 742 48.08 19.76 -19.12
CA GLU A 742 48.95 20.85 -18.69
C GLU A 742 50.33 20.75 -19.35
N THR A 743 50.94 19.56 -19.31
CA THR A 743 52.23 19.31 -19.96
C THR A 743 52.17 19.58 -21.47
N ARG A 744 51.09 19.16 -22.13
CA ARG A 744 50.87 19.41 -23.57
C ARG A 744 50.68 20.89 -23.88
N PHE A 745 49.99 21.63 -23.01
CA PHE A 745 49.81 23.07 -23.16
C PHE A 745 51.14 23.81 -23.03
N ILE A 746 51.92 23.54 -21.97
CA ILE A 746 53.23 24.17 -21.74
C ILE A 746 54.15 23.94 -22.94
N SER A 747 54.26 22.70 -23.42
CA SER A 747 55.09 22.37 -24.59
C SER A 747 54.60 23.06 -25.88
N ALA A 748 53.28 23.15 -26.10
CA ALA A 748 52.73 23.87 -27.24
C ALA A 748 52.97 25.38 -27.16
N PHE A 749 52.94 25.95 -25.95
CA PHE A 749 53.19 27.36 -25.69
C PHE A 749 54.66 27.73 -25.91
N GLU A 750 55.60 26.95 -25.36
CA GLU A 750 57.05 27.14 -25.59
C GLU A 750 57.39 27.06 -27.09
N HIS A 751 56.79 26.10 -27.81
CA HIS A 751 56.98 26.00 -29.26
C HIS A 751 56.43 27.22 -30.01
N TYR A 752 55.26 27.73 -29.61
CA TYR A 752 54.66 28.93 -30.19
C TYR A 752 55.51 30.18 -29.89
N GLN A 753 56.01 30.35 -28.67
CA GLN A 753 56.90 31.46 -28.30
C GLN A 753 58.17 31.46 -29.16
N GLN A 754 58.82 30.31 -29.32
CA GLN A 754 59.99 30.20 -30.16
C GLN A 754 59.68 30.59 -31.61
N LYS A 755 58.54 30.14 -32.15
CA LYS A 755 58.12 30.49 -33.52
C LYS A 755 57.77 31.96 -33.68
N ILE A 756 57.23 32.63 -32.67
CA ILE A 756 57.04 34.09 -32.68
C ILE A 756 58.40 34.79 -32.78
N LEU A 757 59.36 34.41 -31.93
CA LEU A 757 60.69 35.04 -31.93
C LEU A 757 61.36 34.90 -33.30
N ASP A 758 61.31 33.69 -33.88
CA ASP A 758 61.86 33.43 -35.21
C ASP A 758 61.13 34.26 -36.29
N ALA A 759 59.79 34.32 -36.26
CA ALA A 759 59.00 35.06 -37.23
C ALA A 759 59.23 36.57 -37.15
N MET A 760 59.35 37.11 -35.93
CA MET A 760 59.63 38.53 -35.68
C MET A 760 61.04 38.93 -36.13
N GLU A 761 62.00 38.02 -36.04
CA GLU A 761 63.34 38.26 -36.56
C GLU A 761 63.34 38.32 -38.10
N ILE A 762 62.59 37.44 -38.79
CA ILE A 762 62.42 37.56 -40.25
C ILE A 762 61.67 38.86 -40.61
N GLU A 763 60.65 39.23 -39.85
CA GLU A 763 59.91 40.47 -40.03
C GLU A 763 60.82 41.72 -39.90
N ARG A 764 61.79 41.67 -38.97
CA ARG A 764 62.84 42.69 -38.84
C ARG A 764 63.74 42.70 -40.08
N ARG A 765 64.18 41.53 -40.56
CA ARG A 765 65.04 41.38 -41.74
C ARG A 765 64.40 41.95 -43.00
N LEU A 766 63.11 41.68 -43.24
CA LEU A 766 62.33 42.24 -44.35
C LEU A 766 62.32 43.78 -44.35
N LYS A 767 62.38 44.39 -43.15
CA LYS A 767 62.38 45.86 -42.99
C LYS A 767 63.76 46.50 -43.16
N THR A 768 64.83 45.72 -43.17
CA THR A 768 66.19 46.24 -43.32
C THR A 768 66.38 46.96 -44.64
N LYS A 769 67.17 48.04 -44.62
CA LYS A 769 67.50 48.81 -45.84
C LYS A 769 68.24 47.94 -46.86
N THR A 770 69.11 47.04 -46.38
CA THR A 770 69.87 46.10 -47.20
C THR A 770 68.95 45.16 -47.97
N TYR A 771 67.96 44.56 -47.30
CA TYR A 771 66.99 43.68 -47.96
C TYR A 771 66.13 44.41 -48.98
N LYS A 772 65.62 45.60 -48.62
CA LYS A 772 64.87 46.46 -49.56
C LYS A 772 65.70 46.83 -50.78
N THR A 773 66.98 47.12 -50.59
CA THR A 773 67.92 47.40 -51.71
C THR A 773 68.07 46.18 -52.60
N SER A 774 68.18 44.98 -52.04
CA SER A 774 68.20 43.74 -52.84
C SER A 774 66.89 43.51 -53.61
N CYS A 775 65.74 43.82 -53.02
CA CYS A 775 64.45 43.76 -53.71
C CYS A 775 64.36 44.78 -54.86
N GLU A 776 64.89 45.99 -54.68
CA GLU A 776 65.03 46.98 -55.76
C GLU A 776 65.93 46.47 -56.90
N ILE A 777 67.02 45.75 -56.57
CA ILE A 777 67.88 45.09 -57.57
C ILE A 777 67.07 44.07 -58.37
N LEU A 778 66.34 43.18 -57.70
CA LEU A 778 65.51 42.15 -58.35
C LEU A 778 64.46 42.79 -59.27
N ALA A 779 63.73 43.81 -58.78
CA ALA A 779 62.72 44.52 -59.56
C ALA A 779 63.32 45.24 -60.78
N LYS A 780 64.53 45.80 -60.65
CA LYS A 780 65.22 46.46 -61.76
C LYS A 780 65.67 45.46 -62.84
N LEU A 781 66.17 44.29 -62.42
CA LEU A 781 66.52 43.20 -63.31
C LEU A 781 65.29 42.64 -64.03
N GLU A 782 64.17 42.46 -63.32
CA GLU A 782 62.87 42.05 -63.88
C GLU A 782 62.37 43.02 -64.94
N THR A 783 62.36 44.32 -64.62
CA THR A 783 61.91 45.37 -65.56
C THR A 783 62.75 45.38 -66.84
N GLU A 784 64.08 45.24 -66.72
CA GLU A 784 64.96 45.19 -67.88
C GLU A 784 64.80 43.89 -68.69
N PHE A 785 64.57 42.77 -68.03
CA PHE A 785 64.29 41.49 -68.67
C PHE A 785 63.00 41.54 -69.49
N GLU A 786 61.91 42.07 -68.92
CA GLU A 786 60.63 42.26 -69.60
C GLU A 786 60.77 43.21 -70.79
N ARG A 787 61.45 44.35 -70.61
CA ARG A 787 61.67 45.34 -71.68
C ARG A 787 62.41 44.74 -72.88
N LEU A 788 63.44 43.93 -72.61
CA LEU A 788 64.21 43.27 -73.67
C LEU A 788 63.41 42.19 -74.38
N THR A 789 62.67 41.38 -73.61
CA THR A 789 61.82 40.34 -74.18
C THR A 789 60.78 40.95 -75.10
N GLN A 790 60.03 41.96 -74.64
CA GLN A 790 58.98 42.61 -75.43
C GLN A 790 59.53 43.26 -76.72
N LYS A 791 60.75 43.81 -76.68
CA LYS A 791 61.35 44.50 -77.83
C LYS A 791 61.81 43.55 -78.93
N TYR A 792 62.29 42.36 -78.59
CA TYR A 792 63.01 41.48 -79.53
C TYR A 792 62.32 40.14 -79.80
N ILE A 793 61.32 39.75 -79.01
CA ILE A 793 60.65 38.45 -79.15
C ILE A 793 59.99 38.25 -80.51
N ASP A 794 59.35 39.30 -81.07
CA ASP A 794 58.74 39.23 -82.40
C ASP A 794 59.76 38.96 -83.50
N GLN A 795 60.95 39.56 -83.38
CA GLN A 795 62.03 39.33 -84.33
C GLN A 795 62.59 37.91 -84.21
N ALA A 796 62.64 37.35 -83.01
CA ALA A 796 63.08 35.99 -82.77
C ALA A 796 62.07 34.97 -83.32
N ILE A 797 60.76 35.21 -83.14
CA ILE A 797 59.67 34.41 -83.73
C ILE A 797 59.80 34.40 -85.26
N HIS A 798 59.99 35.56 -85.89
CA HIS A 798 60.13 35.64 -87.35
C HIS A 798 61.38 34.94 -87.91
N LYS A 799 62.45 34.80 -87.13
CA LYS A 799 63.73 34.21 -87.55
C LYS A 799 63.88 32.73 -87.22
N THR A 800 62.86 32.10 -86.66
CA THR A 800 62.95 30.71 -86.17
C THR A 800 62.18 29.77 -87.09
N SER A 801 62.89 28.80 -87.67
CA SER A 801 62.33 27.79 -88.58
C SER A 801 61.96 26.48 -87.86
N ASN A 802 62.28 26.36 -86.57
CA ASN A 802 62.04 25.18 -85.75
C ASN A 802 60.67 25.31 -85.04
N GLU A 803 59.73 24.41 -85.36
CA GLU A 803 58.36 24.46 -84.84
C GLU A 803 58.27 24.37 -83.31
N ASN A 804 59.14 23.58 -82.67
CA ASN A 804 59.17 23.45 -81.20
C ASN A 804 59.68 24.72 -80.51
N GLU A 805 60.69 25.38 -81.07
CA GLU A 805 61.19 26.65 -80.56
C GLU A 805 60.23 27.79 -80.85
N LEU A 806 59.56 27.76 -82.00
CA LEU A 806 58.52 28.71 -82.37
C LEU A 806 57.36 28.68 -81.37
N ALA A 807 56.89 27.49 -81.00
CA ALA A 807 55.86 27.31 -79.98
C ALA A 807 56.31 27.86 -78.61
N GLN A 808 57.56 27.61 -78.20
CA GLN A 808 58.10 28.13 -76.94
C GLN A 808 58.24 29.66 -76.94
N LEU A 809 58.69 30.27 -78.04
CA LEU A 809 58.78 31.73 -78.18
C LEU A 809 57.39 32.40 -78.23
N GLN A 810 56.40 31.77 -78.86
CA GLN A 810 55.02 32.25 -78.84
C GLN A 810 54.40 32.16 -77.44
N GLN A 811 54.70 31.09 -76.70
CA GLN A 811 54.29 30.94 -75.29
C GLN A 811 54.93 32.02 -74.41
N LEU A 812 56.23 32.28 -74.56
CA LEU A 812 56.96 33.37 -73.89
C LEU A 812 56.34 34.75 -74.14
N LYS A 813 55.88 35.01 -75.37
CA LYS A 813 55.22 36.28 -75.75
C LYS A 813 53.84 36.44 -75.08
N SER A 814 53.16 35.34 -74.77
CA SER A 814 51.81 35.34 -74.19
C SER A 814 51.76 35.47 -72.66
N LEU A 815 52.91 35.34 -71.98
CA LEU A 815 52.97 35.41 -70.52
C LEU A 815 52.86 36.86 -70.03
N PRO A 816 51.91 37.19 -69.12
CA PRO A 816 51.74 38.54 -68.59
C PRO A 816 52.93 39.03 -67.74
N LYS A 817 53.63 38.09 -67.08
CA LYS A 817 54.86 38.28 -66.32
C LYS A 817 55.71 37.01 -66.48
N LEU A 818 56.99 37.17 -66.81
CA LEU A 818 57.89 36.07 -67.13
C LEU A 818 58.68 35.64 -65.89
N PRO A 819 58.64 34.36 -65.45
CA PRO A 819 59.56 33.87 -64.45
C PRO A 819 60.98 33.79 -65.04
N LEU A 820 61.89 34.66 -64.58
CA LEU A 820 63.24 34.84 -65.15
C LEU A 820 64.09 33.56 -65.24
N VAL A 821 63.77 32.51 -64.47
CA VAL A 821 64.69 31.39 -64.20
C VAL A 821 64.39 30.11 -65.02
N GLU A 822 63.25 30.02 -65.72
CA GLU A 822 62.79 28.73 -66.30
C GLU A 822 63.03 28.56 -67.82
N CYS A 823 63.56 29.56 -68.52
CA CYS A 823 63.83 29.42 -69.97
C CYS A 823 65.23 28.86 -70.26
N LYS A 824 65.34 27.97 -71.25
CA LYS A 824 66.63 27.44 -71.69
C LYS A 824 67.51 28.57 -72.21
N LYS A 825 68.79 28.57 -71.82
CA LYS A 825 69.80 29.55 -72.28
C LYS A 825 69.76 29.76 -73.81
N THR A 826 69.69 28.67 -74.57
CA THR A 826 69.65 28.70 -76.05
C THR A 826 68.46 29.50 -76.59
N LEU A 827 67.33 29.45 -75.90
CA LEU A 827 66.09 30.14 -76.27
C LEU A 827 66.14 31.62 -75.89
N MET A 828 66.66 31.93 -74.69
CA MET A 828 66.90 33.31 -74.24
C MET A 828 67.89 34.02 -75.16
N ASP A 829 69.02 33.37 -75.48
CA ASP A 829 70.05 33.90 -76.36
C ASP A 829 69.53 34.18 -77.79
N ARG A 830 68.48 33.45 -78.21
CA ARG A 830 67.82 33.66 -79.51
C ARG A 830 66.99 34.94 -79.55
N VAL A 831 66.37 35.32 -78.43
CA VAL A 831 65.64 36.58 -78.28
C VAL A 831 66.61 37.72 -78.09
N ASP A 832 67.45 37.64 -77.06
CA ASP A 832 68.53 38.57 -76.80
C ASP A 832 69.55 37.91 -75.82
N PRO A 833 70.85 37.84 -76.17
CA PRO A 833 71.87 37.20 -75.32
C PRO A 833 72.01 37.80 -73.92
N ARG A 834 71.53 39.03 -73.69
CA ARG A 834 71.51 39.64 -72.35
C ARG A 834 70.52 38.98 -71.40
N LEU A 835 69.42 38.42 -71.91
CA LEU A 835 68.35 37.87 -71.07
C LEU A 835 68.88 36.77 -70.15
N HIS A 836 69.72 35.87 -70.66
CA HIS A 836 70.34 34.82 -69.84
C HIS A 836 71.25 35.40 -68.75
N THR A 837 71.99 36.48 -69.04
CA THR A 837 72.85 37.13 -68.04
C THR A 837 72.01 37.81 -66.95
N LEU A 838 70.93 38.51 -67.31
CA LEU A 838 70.00 39.11 -66.36
C LEU A 838 69.29 38.07 -65.48
N ALA A 839 68.87 36.93 -66.07
CA ALA A 839 68.31 35.80 -65.35
C ALA A 839 69.29 35.19 -64.35
N SER A 840 70.56 35.03 -64.74
CA SER A 840 71.61 34.53 -63.84
C SER A 840 71.91 35.49 -62.69
N MET A 841 71.92 36.80 -62.96
CA MET A 841 72.05 37.83 -61.92
C MET A 841 70.88 37.76 -60.94
N HIS A 842 69.65 37.71 -61.47
CA HIS A 842 68.43 37.61 -60.67
C HIS A 842 68.41 36.37 -59.78
N ALA A 843 68.77 35.19 -60.32
CA ALA A 843 68.83 33.95 -59.56
C ALA A 843 69.81 34.03 -58.37
N GLU A 844 70.96 34.68 -58.53
CA GLU A 844 71.96 34.85 -57.46
C GLU A 844 71.44 35.76 -56.34
N PHE A 845 70.92 36.95 -56.67
CA PHE A 845 70.32 37.85 -55.68
C PHE A 845 69.08 37.24 -55.01
N ARG A 846 68.28 36.47 -55.75
CA ARG A 846 67.12 35.77 -55.22
C ARG A 846 67.53 34.68 -54.23
N GLY A 847 68.58 33.90 -54.54
CA GLY A 847 69.13 32.89 -53.63
C GLY A 847 69.61 33.52 -52.32
N ILE A 848 70.39 34.59 -52.40
CA ILE A 848 70.89 35.33 -51.22
C ILE A 848 69.71 35.85 -50.37
N ASN A 849 68.65 36.38 -51.00
CA ASN A 849 67.44 36.81 -50.28
C ASN A 849 66.73 35.62 -49.61
N GLN A 850 66.56 34.49 -50.32
CA GLN A 850 65.88 33.30 -49.80
C GLN A 850 66.61 32.68 -48.59
N ASP A 851 67.94 32.68 -48.60
CA ASP A 851 68.74 32.20 -47.47
C ASP A 851 68.65 33.16 -46.27
N TYR A 852 68.50 34.46 -46.52
CA TYR A 852 68.39 35.48 -45.48
C TYR A 852 67.03 35.50 -44.76
N ILE A 853 65.94 35.32 -45.52
CA ILE A 853 64.57 35.26 -44.97
C ILE A 853 64.10 33.84 -44.67
N ASN A 854 65.01 32.86 -44.61
CA ASN A 854 64.69 31.44 -44.44
C ASN A 854 63.97 31.13 -43.11
N GLU A 855 63.13 30.09 -43.09
CA GLU A 855 62.48 29.61 -41.85
C GLU A 855 63.49 29.27 -40.75
N ASN A 856 64.70 28.84 -41.11
CA ASN A 856 65.79 28.68 -40.18
C ASN A 856 66.60 29.98 -40.08
N VAL A 857 66.16 30.84 -39.16
CA VAL A 857 66.72 32.16 -38.84
C VAL A 857 68.23 32.13 -38.57
N ARG A 858 68.78 30.99 -38.17
CA ARG A 858 70.20 30.83 -37.85
C ARG A 858 71.11 30.68 -39.07
N LEU A 859 70.55 30.46 -40.27
CA LEU A 859 71.33 30.22 -41.50
C LEU A 859 72.09 31.45 -41.99
N SER A 860 71.54 32.64 -41.78
CA SER A 860 72.15 33.89 -42.24
C SER A 860 71.92 34.99 -41.22
N GLN A 861 72.92 35.87 -41.07
CA GLN A 861 72.90 37.04 -40.19
C GLN A 861 73.06 38.30 -41.04
N ASP A 862 72.69 39.46 -40.49
CA ASP A 862 72.74 40.75 -41.21
C ASP A 862 74.11 41.05 -41.80
N GLU A 863 75.19 40.76 -41.07
CA GLU A 863 76.56 40.97 -41.53
C GLU A 863 76.94 40.05 -42.70
N THR A 864 76.57 38.77 -42.60
CA THR A 864 76.80 37.77 -43.66
C THR A 864 76.01 38.13 -44.91
N TYR A 865 74.71 38.44 -44.75
CA TYR A 865 73.85 38.85 -45.85
C TYR A 865 74.32 40.12 -46.53
N PHE A 866 74.72 41.13 -45.75
CA PHE A 866 75.29 42.35 -46.31
C PHE A 866 76.58 42.06 -47.10
N SER A 867 77.45 41.20 -46.58
CA SER A 867 78.71 40.83 -47.24
C SER A 867 78.46 40.05 -48.54
N GLU A 868 77.52 39.10 -48.55
CA GLU A 868 77.13 38.34 -49.73
C GLU A 868 76.43 39.21 -50.77
N LEU A 869 75.48 40.06 -50.34
CA LEU A 869 74.80 41.01 -51.21
C LEU A 869 75.79 41.98 -51.84
N LYS A 870 76.72 42.52 -51.05
CA LYS A 870 77.78 43.42 -51.53
C LYS A 870 78.72 42.68 -52.48
N ALA A 871 79.15 41.46 -52.17
CA ALA A 871 80.00 40.67 -53.06
C ALA A 871 79.30 40.38 -54.40
N SER A 872 78.00 40.06 -54.38
CA SER A 872 77.23 39.81 -55.60
C SER A 872 76.94 41.10 -56.39
N ALA A 873 76.61 42.20 -55.71
CA ALA A 873 76.50 43.53 -56.31
C ALA A 873 77.85 43.97 -56.91
N ASP A 874 78.95 43.69 -56.22
CA ASP A 874 80.27 44.04 -56.71
C ASP A 874 80.65 43.17 -57.92
N LYS A 875 80.30 41.89 -57.90
CA LYS A 875 80.51 40.95 -59.00
C LYS A 875 79.69 41.30 -60.24
N HIS A 876 78.44 41.76 -60.10
CA HIS A 876 77.52 41.94 -61.22
C HIS A 876 77.40 43.38 -61.71
N PHE A 877 77.43 44.36 -60.81
CA PHE A 877 77.31 45.78 -61.14
C PHE A 877 78.65 46.52 -61.00
N ARG A 878 79.56 46.06 -60.11
CA ARG A 878 80.90 46.65 -59.91
C ARG A 878 82.03 45.89 -60.59
N ASN A 879 81.77 45.26 -61.74
CA ASN A 879 82.83 44.56 -62.46
C ASN A 879 83.39 45.39 -63.61
N ASN A 880 84.67 45.18 -63.92
CA ASN A 880 85.31 45.69 -65.12
C ASN A 880 84.85 44.94 -66.38
N ASN A 881 83.63 44.42 -66.43
CA ASN A 881 83.14 43.57 -67.52
C ASN A 881 81.71 43.90 -67.94
N MET A 882 81.13 45.03 -67.50
CA MET A 882 79.76 45.43 -67.82
C MET A 882 79.53 45.61 -69.32
N GLU A 883 80.59 45.88 -70.10
CA GLU A 883 80.52 45.93 -71.55
C GLU A 883 80.13 44.59 -72.20
N LYS A 884 80.28 43.46 -71.48
CA LYS A 884 79.82 42.14 -71.93
C LYS A 884 78.31 42.08 -72.12
N LEU A 885 77.56 42.95 -71.43
CA LEU A 885 76.12 43.10 -71.71
C LEU A 885 75.86 43.65 -73.12
N SER A 886 76.85 44.23 -73.80
CA SER A 886 76.73 44.64 -75.21
C SER A 886 77.26 43.61 -76.21
N ASP A 887 77.78 42.47 -75.74
CA ASP A 887 78.30 41.40 -76.60
C ASP A 887 77.17 40.79 -77.45
N GLY A 888 77.46 40.51 -78.73
CA GLY A 888 76.49 39.95 -79.67
C GLY A 888 75.49 40.95 -80.27
N ILE A 889 75.36 42.16 -79.71
CA ILE A 889 74.51 43.24 -80.24
C ILE A 889 75.31 44.23 -81.08
N ARG A 890 76.53 44.57 -80.64
CA ARG A 890 77.45 45.44 -81.39
C ARG A 890 78.33 44.60 -82.31
N HIS A 891 78.67 45.14 -83.47
CA HIS A 891 79.61 44.49 -84.39
C HIS A 891 80.94 44.20 -83.67
N LYS A 892 81.52 43.02 -83.91
CA LYS A 892 82.74 42.54 -83.19
C LYS A 892 83.88 43.57 -83.20
N TRP A 893 84.05 44.28 -84.32
CA TRP A 893 85.04 45.36 -84.43
C TRP A 893 84.75 46.56 -83.51
N VAL A 894 83.48 46.99 -83.40
CA VAL A 894 83.08 48.08 -82.49
C VAL A 894 83.30 47.65 -81.05
N GLN A 895 82.97 46.41 -80.72
CA GLN A 895 83.16 45.87 -79.38
C GLN A 895 84.66 45.72 -79.03
N PHE A 896 85.49 45.31 -80.00
CA PHE A 896 86.95 45.29 -79.87
C PHE A 896 87.51 46.69 -79.58
N LEU A 897 87.09 47.71 -80.34
CA LEU A 897 87.49 49.10 -80.12
C LEU A 897 87.04 49.61 -78.74
N ARG A 898 85.82 49.27 -78.32
CA ARG A 898 85.30 49.64 -77.00
C ARG A 898 86.14 49.03 -75.87
N ILE A 899 86.44 47.73 -75.95
CA ILE A 899 87.17 47.01 -74.89
C ILE A 899 88.64 47.38 -74.86
N ASN A 900 89.32 47.40 -76.02
CA ASN A 900 90.79 47.46 -76.08
C ASN A 900 91.34 48.87 -76.34
N VAL A 901 90.51 49.82 -76.76
CA VAL A 901 90.94 51.19 -77.09
C VAL A 901 90.22 52.21 -76.21
N PHE A 902 88.89 52.32 -76.34
CA PHE A 902 88.14 53.37 -75.65
C PHE A 902 88.10 53.20 -74.14
N LYS A 903 87.93 51.97 -73.65
CA LYS A 903 87.90 51.70 -72.20
C LYS A 903 89.24 51.96 -71.50
N PRO A 904 90.41 51.50 -72.01
CA PRO A 904 91.71 51.90 -71.47
C PRO A 904 91.94 53.41 -71.53
N LEU A 905 91.55 54.08 -72.62
CA LEU A 905 91.67 55.54 -72.75
C LEU A 905 90.78 56.28 -71.75
N GLN A 906 89.52 55.84 -71.55
CA GLN A 906 88.63 56.41 -70.54
C GLN A 906 89.17 56.16 -69.13
N ALA A 907 89.64 54.95 -68.83
CA ALA A 907 90.28 54.64 -67.54
C ALA A 907 91.52 55.50 -67.30
N LEU A 908 92.33 55.75 -68.32
CA LEU A 908 93.50 56.62 -68.25
C LEU A 908 93.09 58.09 -68.04
N SER A 909 92.07 58.57 -68.77
CA SER A 909 91.52 59.92 -68.60
C SER A 909 90.96 60.15 -67.18
N PHE A 910 90.37 59.11 -66.60
CA PHE A 910 89.80 59.18 -65.26
C PHE A 910 90.87 59.13 -64.17
N ASN A 911 91.87 58.27 -64.34
CA ASN A 911 93.03 58.21 -63.44
C ASN A 911 93.84 59.52 -63.45
N LEU A 912 93.99 60.18 -64.61
CA LEU A 912 94.58 61.52 -64.71
C LEU A 912 93.69 62.62 -64.12
N GLY A 913 92.36 62.54 -64.32
CA GLY A 913 91.39 63.49 -63.76
C GLY A 913 91.31 63.44 -62.23
N ASN A 914 91.38 62.26 -61.63
CA ASN A 914 91.37 62.06 -60.18
C ASN A 914 92.69 62.44 -59.50
N TYR A 915 93.81 62.44 -60.22
CA TYR A 915 95.07 62.97 -59.71
C TYR A 915 94.99 64.49 -59.44
N LEU A 916 94.08 65.20 -60.12
CA LEU A 916 93.91 66.66 -60.06
C LEU A 916 92.69 67.13 -59.25
N LYS A 917 91.74 66.26 -58.91
CA LYS A 917 90.57 66.57 -58.08
C LYS A 917 90.33 65.44 -57.08
N SER A 918 90.43 65.73 -55.79
CA SER A 918 90.12 64.83 -54.67
C SER A 918 88.61 64.60 -54.53
N ARG A 919 87.99 63.99 -55.56
CA ARG A 919 86.65 63.42 -55.46
C ARG A 919 86.74 61.89 -55.48
N SER A 920 85.88 61.30 -54.67
CA SER A 920 85.72 59.87 -54.42
C SER A 920 85.74 59.03 -55.69
N GLN A 921 86.32 57.83 -55.59
CA GLN A 921 86.40 56.79 -56.62
C GLN A 921 85.02 56.49 -57.26
N GLU A 922 84.66 57.20 -58.33
CA GLU A 922 83.64 56.71 -59.26
C GLU A 922 84.33 55.61 -60.10
N LEU A 923 84.05 54.34 -59.78
CA LEU A 923 84.68 53.17 -60.41
C LEU A 923 84.03 52.77 -61.74
N PHE A 924 83.10 53.56 -62.28
CA PHE A 924 82.22 53.15 -63.39
C PHE A 924 82.15 54.18 -64.50
N PHE A 925 82.56 53.79 -65.71
CA PHE A 925 82.31 54.57 -66.92
C PHE A 925 81.51 53.75 -67.90
N VAL A 926 80.37 54.31 -68.31
CA VAL A 926 79.62 53.82 -69.47
C VAL A 926 80.53 54.03 -70.68
N THR A 927 81.06 52.93 -71.22
CA THR A 927 81.98 53.01 -72.35
C THR A 927 81.26 53.58 -73.57
N PHE A 928 81.95 54.41 -74.35
CA PHE A 928 81.37 55.02 -75.56
C PHE A 928 80.74 53.94 -76.45
N GLY A 929 79.46 54.08 -76.81
CA GLY A 929 78.71 53.09 -77.59
C GLY A 929 77.92 52.03 -76.79
N ALA A 930 77.87 52.13 -75.45
CA ALA A 930 77.07 51.25 -74.59
C ALA A 930 75.62 51.09 -75.03
N CYS A 931 75.12 49.86 -74.91
CA CYS A 931 73.70 49.60 -75.07
C CYS A 931 72.90 50.19 -73.90
N ARG A 932 71.59 50.35 -74.09
CA ARG A 932 70.70 50.94 -73.08
C ARG A 932 70.75 50.19 -71.74
N THR A 933 70.69 48.85 -71.76
CA THR A 933 70.76 48.01 -70.55
C THR A 933 72.10 48.14 -69.82
N GLU A 934 73.22 48.19 -70.54
CA GLU A 934 74.54 48.44 -69.92
C GLU A 934 74.57 49.81 -69.22
N ARG A 935 74.03 50.85 -69.86
CA ARG A 935 73.96 52.19 -69.28
C ARG A 935 73.06 52.24 -68.05
N GLU A 936 71.84 51.72 -68.15
CA GLU A 936 70.85 51.74 -67.06
C GLU A 936 71.32 50.91 -65.85
N LEU A 937 71.97 49.76 -66.06
CA LEU A 937 72.52 48.95 -64.97
C LEU A 937 73.82 49.50 -64.39
N ALA A 938 74.65 50.19 -65.18
CA ALA A 938 75.84 50.87 -64.66
C ALA A 938 75.47 52.11 -63.84
N GLU A 939 74.50 52.91 -64.29
CA GLU A 939 73.94 54.04 -63.53
C GLU A 939 73.29 53.56 -62.23
N PHE A 940 72.52 52.46 -62.30
CA PHE A 940 71.95 51.83 -61.11
C PHE A 940 73.03 51.26 -60.19
N GLY A 941 74.09 50.65 -60.73
CA GLY A 941 75.27 50.19 -59.99
C GLY A 941 75.99 51.32 -59.26
N HIS A 942 76.04 52.51 -59.86
CA HIS A 942 76.60 53.69 -59.22
C HIS A 942 75.75 54.16 -58.03
N ASP A 943 74.43 54.22 -58.20
CA ASP A 943 73.49 54.52 -57.11
C ASP A 943 73.56 53.46 -55.99
N LEU A 944 73.57 52.16 -56.35
CA LEU A 944 73.76 51.05 -55.40
C LEU A 944 75.06 51.16 -54.63
N SER A 945 76.15 51.59 -55.27
CA SER A 945 77.44 51.75 -54.61
C SER A 945 77.38 52.81 -53.50
N SER A 946 76.53 53.83 -53.63
CA SER A 946 76.29 54.80 -52.54
C SER A 946 75.40 54.23 -51.41
N ARG A 947 74.49 53.31 -51.75
CA ARG A 947 73.54 52.70 -50.81
C ARG A 947 74.11 51.51 -50.05
N LEU A 948 75.12 50.83 -50.61
CA LEU A 948 75.82 49.66 -50.05
C LEU A 948 77.23 49.98 -49.50
N VAL A 949 77.56 51.26 -49.26
CA VAL A 949 78.77 51.67 -48.53
C VAL A 949 78.48 51.68 -47.03
N SER A 950 79.07 50.68 -46.36
CA SER A 950 79.23 50.42 -44.91
C SER A 950 78.04 50.78 -43.99
N PRO A 951 77.59 49.84 -43.13
CA PRO A 951 76.65 50.19 -42.07
C PRO A 951 77.29 51.25 -41.16
N ALA A 952 76.59 52.36 -40.92
CA ALA A 952 76.89 53.17 -39.74
C ALA A 952 76.52 52.31 -38.53
N ALA A 953 77.46 52.21 -37.58
CA ALA A 953 77.33 51.48 -36.33
C ALA A 953 76.06 51.86 -35.55
#